data_AF-A0A812QP48-F1
#
_entry.id   AF-A0A812QP48-F1
#
_cell.length_a   1.000
_cell.length_b   1.000
_cell.length_c   1.000
_cell.angle_alpha   90.00
_cell.angle_beta   90.00
_cell.angle_gamma   90.00
#
_symmetry.space_group_name_H-M   'P 1'
#
loop_
_entity.id
_entity.type
_entity.pdbx_description
1 polymer ?
#
loop_
_entity_poly.entity_id
_entity_poly.type
_entity_poly.pdbx_seq_one_letter_code
_entity_poly.pdbx_strand_id
1 'polypeptide(L)'
;MPSEVYCYSLDAEIPTSNVVTSSQMLATERSVRTLDTTPPSFGTFACEETAATEETDSITVTLSMNEAGRAYCKVVNKGFDAPTPNAVIAEGFYMDVATTSAFTIVVNQITTGLGATGLEPLNRKWDYDVYCWAQDAEGYPYYGPNGMAASEACPNNFVTTLDLTRPNMRFIMAESVSASQIIITLQVDEGAMVWCAAWATDPGLTSGNYETMIKGQQSTCHDSKGRQCGTFWIYDLDDLEDTAADGVSTQAEYESLDNWRFNQDFDIIVSGLSEQTNYPYIYCYAEDDETDGGSSGPGSAPNKMMWDDVANALPSNVHTIWAGIGTVQTLDETPPEFTQLSIKDPTDANDRLVVTFSLNEAGTAYCRATRSDSGETDLKINRILSANYYQSVSAGATVGTITIDKLESSDTRTLYEASQYDVYCWAMDSAVNTQGLPRPNYMTQSYVNTPVGTTLAHATSSPSGGKTQYVWVKDLTRPSMIYVSSGALSEDTIQITLQLNEPGTVWCMPTLPTVDATYVDAADITSADFKDKITGASSPVTFVQYVPTAYTNIAVEVELLSSRNARTSEAAYLAAESPYNIFCFASDDWDFEATGATDQSINFQSANVGAPNEVIHQDVLDFSAAVGQVITLDLTPPTIQINSVSTTETTITVNLELSETGTAWCQAVRHGFNVPTILEILDSNFTSEYVHVGPPTVPVDVQILGYDRPRNWDPTYMTPLQLGTYYDIYCYADDDLCVGCKVTNGVSFNYVSTSARELKVRTLDLTPPQMRFIAAESIARDQIIITLQVDEGAKVWCAAWDTDPSLVSAGQDWVGNPNYVTQIKSKASDCSLADCADSFGNQCGTFWIYDMDDIVDVINAADGVTTRAEYEATTWKYNRDVDIILSGLNEETDYPYIYCYAEDDELTPNAMIFDNSGNSGPRNVYTMWTEIGTIRTLDALAPGA
;
A
#
# COMPACT_ATOMS: atom_id res chain seq x y z
N MET A 1 -95.09 95.84 11.37
CA MET A 1 -95.19 97.31 11.53
C MET A 1 -96.01 97.59 12.79
N PRO A 2 -95.62 98.50 13.69
CA PRO A 2 -96.40 98.76 14.90
C PRO A 2 -97.60 99.65 14.59
N SER A 3 -98.77 99.29 15.12
CA SER A 3 -100.00 100.09 15.05
C SER A 3 -100.20 100.83 16.37
N GLU A 4 -100.53 102.12 16.31
CA GLU A 4 -100.78 102.98 17.47
C GLU A 4 -102.27 102.90 17.89
N VAL A 5 -102.54 102.78 19.19
CA VAL A 5 -103.89 102.73 19.75
C VAL A 5 -104.08 103.86 20.78
N TYR A 6 -105.25 104.52 20.74
CA TYR A 6 -105.63 105.64 21.62
C TYR A 6 -106.99 105.40 22.30
N CYS A 7 -107.21 105.97 23.49
CA CYS A 7 -108.47 105.91 24.24
C CYS A 7 -109.18 107.28 24.30
N TYR A 8 -110.49 107.33 24.01
CA TYR A 8 -111.32 108.54 23.98
C TYR A 8 -112.60 108.37 24.83
N SER A 9 -113.04 109.42 25.55
CA SER A 9 -114.33 109.44 26.25
C SER A 9 -115.03 110.80 26.18
N LEU A 10 -116.37 110.79 26.24
CA LEU A 10 -117.26 111.95 26.11
C LEU A 10 -118.40 111.84 27.14
N ASP A 11 -118.69 112.95 27.83
CA ASP A 11 -119.80 113.07 28.78
C ASP A 11 -120.71 114.26 28.37
N ALA A 12 -122.03 114.05 28.36
CA ALA A 12 -123.00 114.93 27.70
C ALA A 12 -124.11 115.43 28.65
N GLU A 13 -123.85 116.52 29.38
CA GLU A 13 -124.87 117.28 30.13
C GLU A 13 -125.10 118.69 29.53
N ILE A 14 -126.35 119.15 29.47
CA ILE A 14 -126.76 120.44 28.87
C ILE A 14 -126.60 121.57 29.91
N PRO A 15 -126.04 122.75 29.57
CA PRO A 15 -125.83 123.25 28.22
C PRO A 15 -124.41 123.06 27.64
N THR A 16 -123.49 122.35 28.30
CA THR A 16 -122.13 122.13 27.76
C THR A 16 -121.60 120.72 28.06
N SER A 17 -121.45 119.89 27.01
CA SER A 17 -120.77 118.58 27.05
C SER A 17 -119.28 118.74 27.34
N ASN A 18 -118.72 117.86 28.18
CA ASN A 18 -117.30 117.80 28.46
C ASN A 18 -116.68 116.63 27.69
N VAL A 19 -115.72 116.93 26.81
CA VAL A 19 -115.00 115.96 25.98
C VAL A 19 -113.54 115.92 26.40
N VAL A 20 -112.98 114.70 26.47
CA VAL A 20 -111.54 114.51 26.60
C VAL A 20 -110.86 115.16 25.39
N THR A 21 -110.02 116.15 25.64
CA THR A 21 -109.36 116.91 24.58
C THR A 21 -108.44 115.99 23.75
N SER A 22 -108.19 116.33 22.49
CA SER A 22 -107.26 115.59 21.64
C SER A 22 -105.87 115.40 22.28
N SER A 23 -105.44 116.35 23.13
CA SER A 23 -104.19 116.23 23.89
C SER A 23 -104.21 115.10 24.92
N GLN A 24 -105.35 114.86 25.57
CA GLN A 24 -105.52 113.80 26.56
C GLN A 24 -105.71 112.43 25.89
N MET A 25 -106.32 112.37 24.71
CA MET A 25 -106.38 111.15 23.88
C MET A 25 -104.97 110.75 23.41
N LEU A 26 -104.17 111.69 22.89
CA LEU A 26 -102.78 111.44 22.47
C LEU A 26 -101.91 110.95 23.64
N ALA A 27 -102.15 111.39 24.88
CA ALA A 27 -101.42 110.91 26.05
C ALA A 27 -101.64 109.41 26.38
N THR A 28 -102.62 108.76 25.75
CA THR A 28 -102.91 107.32 25.94
C THR A 28 -102.26 106.41 24.90
N GLU A 29 -101.44 106.95 24.00
CA GLU A 29 -100.78 106.19 22.94
C GLU A 29 -99.99 105.00 23.49
N ARG A 30 -100.20 103.82 22.89
CA ARG A 30 -99.39 102.62 23.09
C ARG A 30 -99.05 102.00 21.74
N SER A 31 -97.79 101.59 21.60
CA SER A 31 -97.28 100.88 20.42
C SER A 31 -97.34 99.37 20.67
N VAL A 32 -97.93 98.62 19.74
CA VAL A 32 -98.08 97.16 19.85
C VAL A 32 -97.54 96.49 18.58
N ARG A 33 -96.71 95.44 18.72
CA ARG A 33 -96.18 94.61 17.61
C ARG A 33 -96.96 93.29 17.55
N THR A 34 -97.33 92.86 16.34
CA THR A 34 -97.87 91.52 16.09
C THR A 34 -96.73 90.50 16.16
N LEU A 35 -96.89 89.44 16.96
CA LEU A 35 -95.92 88.35 17.04
C LEU A 35 -95.83 87.60 15.70
N ASP A 36 -94.60 87.32 15.29
CA ASP A 36 -94.34 86.27 14.32
C ASP A 36 -94.38 84.92 15.04
N THR A 37 -95.10 83.96 14.46
CA THR A 37 -95.27 82.62 15.02
C THR A 37 -95.04 81.54 13.97
N THR A 38 -94.55 81.89 12.79
CA THR A 38 -94.23 80.90 11.76
C THR A 38 -92.78 80.44 11.91
N PRO A 39 -92.51 79.13 11.90
CA PRO A 39 -91.13 78.63 11.85
C PRO A 39 -90.44 78.95 10.53
N PRO A 40 -89.10 79.03 10.51
CA PRO A 40 -88.35 79.16 9.26
C PRO A 40 -88.51 77.92 8.37
N SER A 41 -88.31 78.08 7.07
CA SER A 41 -88.25 77.01 6.07
C SER A 41 -87.08 77.21 5.11
N PHE A 42 -86.49 76.12 4.61
CA PHE A 42 -85.43 76.19 3.61
C PHE A 42 -85.98 76.52 2.21
N GLY A 43 -85.28 77.39 1.48
CA GLY A 43 -85.61 77.78 0.10
C GLY A 43 -84.81 76.99 -0.93
N THR A 44 -83.48 77.13 -0.93
CA THR A 44 -82.54 76.24 -1.62
C THR A 44 -81.87 75.32 -0.61
N PHE A 45 -81.74 74.04 -0.93
CA PHE A 45 -81.01 73.05 -0.12
C PHE A 45 -80.27 72.12 -1.07
N ALA A 46 -78.94 72.17 -1.04
CA ALA A 46 -78.06 71.29 -1.80
C ALA A 46 -76.89 70.83 -0.92
N CYS A 47 -76.44 69.60 -1.12
CA CYS A 47 -75.28 69.04 -0.44
C CYS A 47 -74.36 68.49 -1.50
N GLU A 48 -73.11 68.92 -1.46
CA GLU A 48 -72.08 68.49 -2.38
C GLU A 48 -70.85 68.12 -1.55
N GLU A 49 -70.08 67.17 -2.05
CA GLU A 49 -68.75 66.89 -1.51
C GLU A 49 -67.90 68.17 -1.57
N THR A 50 -67.16 68.44 -0.49
CA THR A 50 -66.18 69.53 -0.52
C THR A 50 -64.93 68.96 -1.19
N ALA A 51 -64.40 69.61 -2.22
CA ALA A 51 -63.13 69.22 -2.84
C ALA A 51 -62.06 69.09 -1.74
N ALA A 52 -61.64 67.85 -1.45
CA ALA A 52 -60.78 67.56 -0.32
C ALA A 52 -59.38 68.14 -0.54
N THR A 53 -58.82 68.73 0.52
CA THR A 53 -57.36 68.86 0.68
C THR A 53 -56.90 67.69 1.54
N GLU A 54 -55.68 67.18 1.32
CA GLU A 54 -55.08 65.92 1.85
C GLU A 54 -55.28 65.60 3.36
N GLU A 55 -55.89 66.47 4.17
CA GLU A 55 -55.98 66.35 5.64
C GLU A 55 -57.40 66.25 6.24
N THR A 56 -58.51 66.56 5.54
CA THR A 56 -59.87 66.41 6.13
C THR A 56 -61.01 66.24 5.10
N ASP A 57 -61.84 65.21 5.29
CA ASP A 57 -63.07 64.99 4.54
C ASP A 57 -64.23 65.84 5.07
N SER A 58 -64.97 66.51 4.17
CA SER A 58 -66.09 67.37 4.57
C SER A 58 -67.18 67.48 3.50
N ILE A 59 -68.41 67.68 3.95
CA ILE A 59 -69.59 67.89 3.10
C ILE A 59 -70.00 69.37 3.21
N THR A 60 -70.13 70.03 2.06
CA THR A 60 -70.59 71.43 2.00
C THR A 60 -72.10 71.44 1.77
N VAL A 61 -72.82 71.99 2.74
CA VAL A 61 -74.27 72.13 2.70
C VAL A 61 -74.64 73.56 2.36
N THR A 62 -75.26 73.80 1.21
CA THR A 62 -75.72 75.11 0.76
C THR A 62 -77.22 75.27 1.02
N LEU A 63 -77.59 76.24 1.86
CA LEU A 63 -78.96 76.49 2.32
C LEU A 63 -79.37 77.94 2.08
N SER A 64 -80.68 78.21 1.94
CA SER A 64 -81.24 79.57 2.14
C SER A 64 -82.45 79.49 3.05
N MET A 65 -82.70 80.50 3.88
CA MET A 65 -83.88 80.56 4.76
C MET A 65 -84.88 81.63 4.29
N ASN A 66 -86.18 81.40 4.49
CA ASN A 66 -87.22 82.38 4.18
C ASN A 66 -87.24 83.58 5.15
N GLU A 67 -86.57 83.47 6.30
CA GLU A 67 -86.41 84.53 7.31
C GLU A 67 -85.09 84.39 8.08
N ALA A 68 -84.78 85.37 8.93
CA ALA A 68 -83.56 85.36 9.74
C ALA A 68 -83.68 84.39 10.93
N GLY A 69 -82.62 83.63 11.18
CA GLY A 69 -82.62 82.57 12.19
C GLY A 69 -81.27 81.87 12.30
N ARG A 70 -81.28 80.64 12.79
CA ARG A 70 -80.12 79.76 12.86
C ARG A 70 -80.45 78.42 12.22
N ALA A 71 -79.60 77.96 11.32
CA ALA A 71 -79.68 76.63 10.73
C ALA A 71 -78.62 75.71 11.35
N TYR A 72 -78.99 74.45 11.56
CA TYR A 72 -78.17 73.37 12.07
C TYR A 72 -78.17 72.23 11.05
N CYS A 73 -77.04 71.60 10.78
CA CYS A 73 -76.93 70.43 9.91
C CYS A 73 -76.14 69.33 10.58
N LYS A 74 -76.58 68.09 10.38
CA LYS A 74 -75.97 66.87 10.90
C LYS A 74 -75.92 65.82 9.81
N VAL A 75 -74.83 65.07 9.78
CA VAL A 75 -74.63 63.93 8.87
C VAL A 75 -74.78 62.62 9.64
N VAL A 76 -75.32 61.61 8.98
CA VAL A 76 -75.40 60.23 9.47
C VAL A 76 -75.01 59.28 8.32
N ASN A 77 -74.54 58.07 8.63
CA ASN A 77 -74.24 57.08 7.60
C ASN A 77 -75.51 56.78 6.78
N LYS A 78 -75.37 56.56 5.48
CA LYS A 78 -76.49 56.26 4.58
C LYS A 78 -77.36 55.12 5.10
N GLY A 79 -78.67 55.33 5.09
CA GLY A 79 -79.65 54.33 5.51
C GLY A 79 -79.87 54.25 7.02
N PHE A 80 -79.21 55.10 7.82
CA PHE A 80 -79.55 55.27 9.23
C PHE A 80 -80.84 56.10 9.38
N ASP A 81 -81.53 55.92 10.51
CA ASP A 81 -82.74 56.67 10.82
C ASP A 81 -82.47 58.18 10.89
N ALA A 82 -83.39 58.97 10.32
CA ALA A 82 -83.32 60.43 10.34
C ALA A 82 -83.20 60.97 11.79
N PRO A 83 -82.23 61.85 12.09
CA PRO A 83 -82.04 62.39 13.43
C PRO A 83 -83.22 63.26 13.86
N THR A 84 -83.58 63.23 15.14
CA THR A 84 -84.59 64.16 15.68
C THR A 84 -84.06 65.61 15.70
N PRO A 85 -84.92 66.65 15.68
CA PRO A 85 -84.48 68.04 15.81
C PRO A 85 -83.52 68.28 16.98
N ASN A 86 -83.79 67.68 18.15
CA ASN A 86 -82.91 67.80 19.31
C ASN A 86 -81.52 67.19 19.07
N ALA A 87 -81.43 66.11 18.30
CA ALA A 87 -80.15 65.48 17.93
C ALA A 87 -79.36 66.33 16.93
N VAL A 88 -80.04 67.00 15.99
CA VAL A 88 -79.40 67.95 15.06
C VAL A 88 -78.92 69.21 15.80
N ILE A 89 -79.65 69.69 16.81
CA ILE A 89 -79.24 70.86 17.61
C ILE A 89 -78.06 70.54 18.55
N ALA A 90 -78.08 69.36 19.18
CA ALA A 90 -77.08 68.99 20.18
C ALA A 90 -75.68 68.74 19.57
N GLU A 91 -75.63 68.23 18.34
CA GLU A 91 -74.42 67.68 17.74
C GLU A 91 -74.19 68.15 16.29
N GLY A 92 -75.06 69.01 15.76
CA GLY A 92 -74.96 69.54 14.39
C GLY A 92 -74.12 70.81 14.29
N PHE A 93 -73.57 71.01 13.10
CA PHE A 93 -72.86 72.22 12.70
C PHE A 93 -73.87 73.33 12.41
N TYR A 94 -73.64 74.55 12.87
CA TYR A 94 -74.63 75.62 12.75
C TYR A 94 -74.07 76.91 12.16
N MET A 95 -74.97 77.71 11.59
CA MET A 95 -74.69 79.07 11.15
C MET A 95 -75.85 80.01 11.53
N ASP A 96 -75.50 81.19 12.04
CA ASP A 96 -76.44 82.29 12.26
C ASP A 96 -76.68 83.05 10.95
N VAL A 97 -77.95 83.22 10.57
CA VAL A 97 -78.39 83.70 9.26
C VAL A 97 -79.19 84.99 9.44
N ALA A 98 -78.59 86.11 9.06
CA ALA A 98 -79.21 87.43 9.20
C ALA A 98 -80.02 87.89 7.96
N THR A 99 -79.96 87.13 6.86
CA THR A 99 -80.59 87.49 5.57
C THR A 99 -81.15 86.25 4.88
N THR A 100 -82.03 86.42 3.89
CA THR A 100 -82.61 85.31 3.12
C THR A 100 -81.74 84.81 1.95
N SER A 101 -80.47 85.23 1.89
CA SER A 101 -79.53 84.78 0.85
C SER A 101 -78.98 83.37 1.16
N ALA A 102 -78.48 82.67 0.14
CA ALA A 102 -77.85 81.37 0.33
C ALA A 102 -76.55 81.49 1.17
N PHE A 103 -76.31 80.51 2.03
CA PHE A 103 -75.14 80.37 2.91
C PHE A 103 -74.70 78.90 2.97
N THR A 104 -73.48 78.65 3.44
CA THR A 104 -72.90 77.31 3.49
C THR A 104 -72.59 76.87 4.91
N ILE A 105 -72.89 75.61 5.23
CA ILE A 105 -72.45 74.93 6.45
C ILE A 105 -71.51 73.80 6.02
N VAL A 106 -70.27 73.82 6.51
CA VAL A 106 -69.30 72.74 6.28
C VAL A 106 -69.42 71.74 7.42
N VAL A 107 -69.71 70.49 7.07
CA VAL A 107 -69.84 69.37 8.02
C VAL A 107 -68.67 68.43 7.80
N ASN A 108 -67.81 68.27 8.81
CA ASN A 108 -66.59 67.46 8.72
C ASN A 108 -66.51 66.34 9.77
N GLN A 109 -67.59 66.12 10.53
CA GLN A 109 -67.64 65.07 11.55
C GLN A 109 -69.04 64.45 11.66
N ILE A 110 -69.11 63.19 12.05
CA ILE A 110 -70.31 62.39 12.32
C ILE A 110 -70.37 61.98 13.80
N THR A 111 -71.58 61.78 14.33
CA THR A 111 -71.78 61.19 15.66
C THR A 111 -71.75 59.67 15.57
N THR A 112 -70.91 59.01 16.36
CA THR A 112 -70.85 57.54 16.44
C THR A 112 -72.20 56.93 16.83
N GLY A 113 -72.67 55.95 16.04
CA GLY A 113 -73.85 55.16 16.38
C GLY A 113 -73.71 54.47 17.74
N LEU A 114 -74.80 54.53 18.53
CA LEU A 114 -74.99 53.86 19.83
C LEU A 114 -74.27 54.49 21.04
N GLY A 115 -74.55 55.76 21.33
CA GLY A 115 -74.52 56.29 22.70
C GLY A 115 -73.16 56.73 23.26
N ALA A 116 -72.12 56.87 22.43
CA ALA A 116 -70.88 57.52 22.84
C ALA A 116 -70.93 59.02 22.54
N THR A 117 -70.54 59.85 23.51
CA THR A 117 -70.42 61.31 23.35
C THR A 117 -69.08 61.62 22.68
N GLY A 118 -69.10 61.88 21.37
CA GLY A 118 -67.93 62.26 20.58
C GLY A 118 -68.29 62.48 19.10
N LEU A 119 -67.60 63.41 18.45
CA LEU A 119 -67.67 63.61 17.00
C LEU A 119 -66.45 62.90 16.38
N GLU A 120 -66.67 61.97 15.46
CA GLU A 120 -65.63 61.32 14.66
C GLU A 120 -65.49 62.02 13.31
N PRO A 121 -64.28 62.11 12.72
CA PRO A 121 -64.13 62.56 11.33
C PRO A 121 -65.03 61.76 10.39
N LEU A 122 -65.40 62.35 9.25
CA LEU A 122 -66.00 61.55 8.17
C LEU A 122 -64.97 60.56 7.65
N ASN A 123 -65.40 59.33 7.42
CA ASN A 123 -64.61 58.32 6.72
C ASN A 123 -64.64 58.65 5.22
N ARG A 124 -63.55 58.36 4.51
CA ARG A 124 -63.44 58.52 3.05
C ARG A 124 -64.29 57.50 2.31
N LYS A 125 -64.77 57.86 1.12
CA LYS A 125 -65.65 57.03 0.27
C LYS A 125 -66.91 56.48 0.94
N TRP A 126 -67.29 57.00 2.10
CA TRP A 126 -68.53 56.59 2.78
C TRP A 126 -69.69 57.45 2.31
N ASP A 127 -70.84 56.79 2.13
CA ASP A 127 -72.09 57.47 1.84
C ASP A 127 -72.74 58.04 3.11
N TYR A 128 -73.08 59.33 3.07
CA TYR A 128 -73.74 60.03 4.16
C TYR A 128 -75.09 60.64 3.77
N ASP A 129 -76.06 60.53 4.66
CA ASP A 129 -77.31 61.28 4.62
C ASP A 129 -77.16 62.58 5.43
N VAL A 130 -77.49 63.72 4.82
CA VAL A 130 -77.39 65.04 5.47
C VAL A 130 -78.78 65.55 5.87
N TYR A 131 -78.94 65.93 7.14
CA TYR A 131 -80.18 66.45 7.69
C TYR A 131 -79.98 67.84 8.31
N CYS A 132 -80.81 68.80 7.94
CA CYS A 132 -80.75 70.17 8.46
C CYS A 132 -82.05 70.60 9.15
N TRP A 133 -81.94 71.49 10.11
CA TRP A 133 -83.05 72.01 10.91
C TRP A 133 -82.81 73.48 11.25
N ALA A 134 -83.85 74.32 11.23
CA ALA A 134 -83.71 75.74 11.52
C ALA A 134 -84.67 76.24 12.61
N GLN A 135 -84.22 77.28 13.32
CA GLN A 135 -85.00 78.05 14.29
C GLN A 135 -84.92 79.55 14.01
N ASP A 136 -85.96 80.27 14.38
CA ASP A 136 -86.01 81.73 14.26
C ASP A 136 -85.01 82.43 15.22
N ALA A 137 -84.80 83.73 14.99
CA ALA A 137 -83.95 84.58 15.83
C ALA A 137 -84.71 85.28 16.99
N GLU A 138 -86.04 85.15 17.08
CA GLU A 138 -86.89 85.90 18.02
C GLU A 138 -87.30 85.06 19.24
N GLY A 139 -86.34 84.82 20.15
CA GLY A 139 -86.62 84.14 21.43
C GLY A 139 -87.42 84.99 22.42
N TYR A 140 -88.67 84.60 22.71
CA TYR A 140 -89.48 85.19 23.80
C TYR A 140 -89.08 84.60 25.17
N PRO A 141 -89.03 85.38 26.28
CA PRO A 141 -88.58 84.92 27.60
C PRO A 141 -89.42 83.81 28.27
N TYR A 142 -90.48 83.30 27.62
CA TYR A 142 -91.37 82.27 28.20
C TYR A 142 -91.65 81.05 27.30
N TYR A 143 -91.25 81.03 26.01
CA TYR A 143 -91.54 79.89 25.11
C TYR A 143 -90.38 79.41 24.23
N GLY A 144 -89.20 80.05 24.26
CA GLY A 144 -88.08 79.67 23.39
C GLY A 144 -88.30 80.09 21.92
N PRO A 145 -87.29 80.00 21.05
CA PRO A 145 -87.41 80.26 19.61
C PRO A 145 -88.30 79.21 18.93
N ASN A 146 -89.09 79.59 17.91
CA ASN A 146 -89.84 78.61 17.11
C ASN A 146 -88.91 77.99 16.07
N GLY A 147 -88.92 76.67 15.96
CA GLY A 147 -88.16 75.95 14.95
C GLY A 147 -89.01 74.98 14.14
N MET A 148 -88.41 74.46 13.07
CA MET A 148 -89.06 73.51 12.16
C MET A 148 -89.61 72.29 12.92
N ALA A 149 -90.69 71.69 12.43
CA ALA A 149 -91.31 70.55 13.09
C ALA A 149 -90.47 69.26 13.02
N ALA A 150 -89.64 69.12 11.98
CA ALA A 150 -88.72 68.00 11.76
C ALA A 150 -87.46 68.51 11.02
N SER A 151 -86.36 67.76 11.10
CA SER A 151 -85.21 68.00 10.23
C SER A 151 -85.54 67.58 8.79
N GLU A 152 -85.06 68.35 7.83
CA GLU A 152 -85.22 68.10 6.40
C GLU A 152 -83.97 67.40 5.86
N ALA A 153 -84.16 66.35 5.05
CA ALA A 153 -83.07 65.63 4.39
C ALA A 153 -82.63 66.36 3.12
N CYS A 154 -81.37 66.21 2.77
CA CYS A 154 -80.85 66.79 1.54
C CYS A 154 -81.50 66.16 0.29
N PRO A 155 -81.83 66.94 -0.76
CA PRO A 155 -82.46 66.40 -1.97
C PRO A 155 -81.57 65.45 -2.78
N ASN A 156 -80.24 65.57 -2.65
CA ASN A 156 -79.29 64.60 -3.17
C ASN A 156 -79.32 63.40 -2.22
N ASN A 157 -79.83 62.25 -2.68
CA ASN A 157 -80.17 61.08 -1.84
C ASN A 157 -79.06 60.62 -0.87
N PHE A 158 -77.79 60.93 -1.12
CA PHE A 158 -76.64 60.79 -0.22
C PHE A 158 -75.46 61.57 -0.82
N VAL A 159 -74.40 61.78 -0.03
CA VAL A 159 -73.11 62.35 -0.47
C VAL A 159 -71.99 61.38 -0.12
N THR A 160 -71.13 61.05 -1.08
CA THR A 160 -69.95 60.19 -0.90
C THR A 160 -68.72 61.08 -0.71
N THR A 161 -67.89 60.82 0.29
CA THR A 161 -66.60 61.51 0.47
C THR A 161 -65.59 61.01 -0.58
N LEU A 162 -64.68 61.85 -1.09
CA LEU A 162 -63.71 61.43 -2.11
C LEU A 162 -62.50 60.74 -1.47
N ASP A 163 -61.94 59.70 -2.11
CA ASP A 163 -60.59 59.23 -1.80
C ASP A 163 -59.57 59.80 -2.79
N LEU A 164 -58.58 60.50 -2.24
CA LEU A 164 -57.49 61.12 -2.99
C LEU A 164 -56.13 60.78 -2.36
N THR A 165 -56.06 59.83 -1.41
CA THR A 165 -54.76 59.43 -0.85
C THR A 165 -53.98 58.53 -1.77
N ARG A 166 -52.67 58.53 -1.53
CA ARG A 166 -51.72 57.70 -2.26
C ARG A 166 -51.41 56.50 -1.40
N PRO A 167 -51.28 55.30 -2.00
CA PRO A 167 -51.03 54.10 -1.22
C PRO A 167 -49.81 54.27 -0.35
N ASN A 168 -49.95 53.95 0.93
CA ASN A 168 -48.83 53.97 1.85
C ASN A 168 -48.44 52.53 2.20
N MET A 169 -47.26 52.17 1.69
CA MET A 169 -46.67 50.87 1.87
C MET A 169 -45.69 50.89 3.03
N ARG A 170 -45.69 49.80 3.79
CA ARG A 170 -44.75 49.54 4.88
C ARG A 170 -43.95 48.27 4.60
N PHE A 171 -42.63 48.38 4.75
CA PHE A 171 -41.73 47.24 4.73
C PHE A 171 -41.74 46.48 6.07
N ILE A 172 -41.85 45.15 6.00
CA ILE A 172 -41.80 44.25 7.16
C ILE A 172 -40.47 43.50 7.20
N MET A 173 -40.17 42.71 6.15
CA MET A 173 -38.90 41.99 6.03
C MET A 173 -38.60 41.59 4.58
N ALA A 174 -37.34 41.28 4.28
CA ALA A 174 -36.95 40.65 3.02
C ALA A 174 -35.88 39.58 3.29
N GLU A 175 -35.96 38.46 2.58
CA GLU A 175 -35.05 37.33 2.71
C GLU A 175 -34.86 36.63 1.36
N SER A 176 -33.67 36.06 1.11
CA SER A 176 -33.50 35.16 -0.02
C SER A 176 -33.95 33.75 0.34
N VAL A 177 -34.77 33.17 -0.54
CA VAL A 177 -35.37 31.83 -0.32
C VAL A 177 -34.77 30.75 -1.24
N SER A 178 -34.07 31.15 -2.30
CA SER A 178 -33.35 30.26 -3.22
C SER A 178 -32.24 31.00 -3.97
N ALA A 179 -31.45 30.29 -4.78
CA ALA A 179 -30.43 30.88 -5.64
C ALA A 179 -30.93 31.94 -6.64
N SER A 180 -32.25 31.98 -6.92
CA SER A 180 -32.81 32.89 -7.92
C SER A 180 -34.03 33.68 -7.45
N GLN A 181 -34.31 33.68 -6.15
CA GLN A 181 -35.51 34.31 -5.59
C GLN A 181 -35.27 35.05 -4.27
N ILE A 182 -35.99 36.16 -4.11
CA ILE A 182 -36.10 36.95 -2.88
C ILE A 182 -37.58 37.07 -2.53
N ILE A 183 -37.92 36.84 -1.27
CA ILE A 183 -39.24 37.14 -0.69
C ILE A 183 -39.19 38.49 0.02
N ILE A 184 -40.22 39.31 -0.17
CA ILE A 184 -40.38 40.63 0.41
C ILE A 184 -41.77 40.67 1.06
N THR A 185 -41.82 40.83 2.38
CA THR A 185 -43.07 40.97 3.11
C THR A 185 -43.40 42.45 3.28
N LEU A 186 -44.60 42.82 2.85
CA LEU A 186 -45.10 44.19 2.80
C LEU A 186 -46.49 44.28 3.44
N GLN A 187 -46.89 45.50 3.77
CA GLN A 187 -48.22 45.87 4.25
C GLN A 187 -48.63 47.16 3.54
N VAL A 188 -49.85 47.26 3.01
CA VAL A 188 -50.40 48.48 2.38
C VAL A 188 -51.65 48.90 3.15
N ASP A 189 -51.85 50.19 3.37
CA ASP A 189 -52.88 50.73 4.25
C ASP A 189 -54.23 51.06 3.58
N GLU A 190 -54.32 50.99 2.25
CA GLU A 190 -55.53 51.14 1.44
C GLU A 190 -55.55 50.11 0.28
N GLY A 191 -56.61 50.15 -0.54
CA GLY A 191 -56.70 49.46 -1.82
C GLY A 191 -55.45 49.68 -2.67
N ALA A 192 -54.90 48.63 -3.29
CA ALA A 192 -53.79 48.81 -4.23
C ALA A 192 -53.46 47.58 -5.05
N MET A 193 -52.94 47.82 -6.25
CA MET A 193 -52.05 46.89 -6.93
C MET A 193 -50.59 47.14 -6.53
N VAL A 194 -49.81 46.07 -6.38
CA VAL A 194 -48.40 46.14 -5.97
C VAL A 194 -47.48 45.54 -7.02
N TRP A 195 -46.32 46.18 -7.21
CA TRP A 195 -45.18 45.71 -8.00
C TRP A 195 -43.90 45.80 -7.19
N CYS A 196 -43.03 44.81 -7.34
CA CYS A 196 -41.66 44.87 -6.85
C CYS A 196 -40.68 44.45 -7.95
N ALA A 197 -39.48 44.98 -7.87
CA ALA A 197 -38.42 44.71 -8.83
C ALA A 197 -37.06 44.80 -8.15
N ALA A 198 -36.12 43.93 -8.54
CA ALA A 198 -34.79 43.83 -7.95
C ALA A 198 -33.70 43.93 -9.02
N TRP A 199 -32.68 44.74 -8.75
CA TRP A 199 -31.51 44.89 -9.61
C TRP A 199 -30.19 44.77 -8.83
N ALA A 200 -29.22 44.07 -9.42
CA ALA A 200 -27.87 43.92 -8.85
C ALA A 200 -27.01 45.19 -9.05
N THR A 201 -27.38 46.02 -10.02
CA THR A 201 -26.73 47.29 -10.37
C THR A 201 -27.78 48.38 -10.42
N ASP A 202 -27.38 49.62 -10.17
CA ASP A 202 -28.32 50.74 -10.11
C ASP A 202 -29.11 50.86 -11.43
N PRO A 203 -30.44 50.68 -11.41
CA PRO A 203 -31.28 50.86 -12.60
C PRO A 203 -31.40 52.32 -13.04
N GLY A 204 -30.96 53.29 -12.25
CA GLY A 204 -31.08 54.72 -12.55
C GLY A 204 -32.52 55.21 -12.45
N LEU A 205 -33.25 54.77 -11.42
CA LEU A 205 -34.60 55.27 -11.16
C LEU A 205 -34.56 56.74 -10.75
N THR A 206 -35.53 57.48 -11.24
CA THR A 206 -35.76 58.90 -11.02
C THR A 206 -37.26 59.13 -10.95
N SER A 207 -37.68 60.31 -10.50
CA SER A 207 -39.10 60.69 -10.49
C SER A 207 -39.78 60.61 -11.86
N GLY A 208 -39.03 60.62 -12.96
CA GLY A 208 -39.57 60.56 -14.32
C GLY A 208 -39.73 59.16 -14.92
N ASN A 209 -39.15 58.11 -14.33
CA ASN A 209 -39.14 56.76 -14.95
C ASN A 209 -39.43 55.60 -14.00
N TYR A 210 -39.49 55.83 -12.68
CA TYR A 210 -39.57 54.76 -11.68
C TYR A 210 -40.74 53.79 -11.93
N GLU A 211 -41.94 54.31 -12.20
CA GLU A 211 -43.14 53.51 -12.45
C GLU A 211 -42.96 52.56 -13.64
N THR A 212 -42.53 53.09 -14.79
CA THR A 212 -42.37 52.29 -16.01
C THR A 212 -41.31 51.20 -15.83
N MET A 213 -40.23 51.51 -15.10
CA MET A 213 -39.15 50.55 -14.89
C MET A 213 -39.55 49.44 -13.91
N ILE A 214 -40.23 49.76 -12.81
CA ILE A 214 -40.70 48.77 -11.83
C ILE A 214 -41.77 47.88 -12.44
N LYS A 215 -42.80 48.46 -13.08
CA LYS A 215 -43.84 47.68 -13.77
C LYS A 215 -43.28 46.85 -14.92
N GLY A 216 -42.22 47.32 -15.58
CA GLY A 216 -41.52 46.57 -16.61
C GLY A 216 -40.97 45.21 -16.14
N GLN A 217 -40.79 45.01 -14.83
CA GLN A 217 -40.33 43.75 -14.22
C GLN A 217 -41.46 42.85 -13.71
N GLN A 218 -42.72 43.20 -13.95
CA GLN A 218 -43.89 42.48 -13.42
C GLN A 218 -43.88 40.97 -13.69
N SER A 219 -43.31 40.51 -14.80
CA SER A 219 -43.25 39.08 -15.13
C SER A 219 -42.32 38.26 -14.23
N THR A 220 -41.48 38.93 -13.43
CA THR A 220 -40.58 38.30 -12.47
C THR A 220 -41.08 38.38 -11.04
N CYS A 221 -42.22 39.05 -10.83
CA CYS A 221 -42.78 39.38 -9.52
C CYS A 221 -44.12 38.68 -9.35
N HIS A 222 -44.27 37.93 -8.25
CA HIS A 222 -45.51 37.23 -7.92
C HIS A 222 -45.83 37.36 -6.43
N ASP A 223 -47.09 37.23 -6.04
CA ASP A 223 -47.42 37.02 -4.63
C ASP A 223 -47.13 35.58 -4.17
N SER A 224 -47.25 35.30 -2.88
CA SER A 224 -47.10 33.92 -2.35
C SER A 224 -48.16 32.92 -2.83
N LYS A 225 -49.18 33.38 -3.57
CA LYS A 225 -50.20 32.54 -4.23
C LYS A 225 -49.87 32.31 -5.72
N GLY A 226 -48.75 32.83 -6.22
CA GLY A 226 -48.27 32.68 -7.60
C GLY A 226 -48.93 33.62 -8.61
N ARG A 227 -49.75 34.58 -8.16
CA ARG A 227 -50.37 35.60 -9.02
C ARG A 227 -49.33 36.66 -9.36
N GLN A 228 -49.28 37.10 -10.61
CA GLN A 228 -48.30 38.07 -11.06
C GLN A 228 -48.57 39.45 -10.44
N CYS A 229 -47.50 40.19 -10.11
CA CYS A 229 -47.63 41.56 -9.64
C CYS A 229 -48.33 42.43 -10.69
N GLY A 230 -49.23 43.31 -10.22
CA GLY A 230 -50.14 44.07 -11.08
C GLY A 230 -51.31 43.29 -11.69
N THR A 231 -51.53 42.03 -11.29
CA THR A 231 -52.72 41.26 -11.68
C THR A 231 -53.59 40.84 -10.49
N PHE A 232 -53.22 41.23 -9.29
CA PHE A 232 -53.99 40.99 -8.07
C PHE A 232 -54.11 42.29 -7.28
N TRP A 233 -55.15 42.37 -6.47
CA TRP A 233 -55.47 43.49 -5.60
C TRP A 233 -55.21 43.16 -4.13
N ILE A 234 -54.82 44.19 -3.39
CA ILE A 234 -54.99 44.28 -1.96
C ILE A 234 -56.30 45.02 -1.76
N TYR A 235 -57.26 44.37 -1.13
CA TYR A 235 -58.61 44.89 -1.01
C TYR A 235 -58.80 45.67 0.29
N ASP A 236 -59.51 46.77 0.24
CA ASP A 236 -60.02 47.51 1.39
C ASP A 236 -61.55 47.44 1.49
N LEU A 237 -62.17 48.32 2.28
CA LEU A 237 -63.58 48.16 2.65
C LEU A 237 -64.56 48.77 1.63
N ASP A 238 -64.11 49.70 0.79
CA ASP A 238 -64.92 50.35 -0.24
C ASP A 238 -64.98 49.55 -1.55
N ASP A 239 -64.06 48.60 -1.76
CA ASP A 239 -64.19 47.54 -2.78
C ASP A 239 -65.50 46.72 -2.67
N LEU A 240 -66.16 46.74 -1.51
CA LEU A 240 -67.46 46.10 -1.32
C LEU A 240 -68.62 46.89 -1.96
N GLU A 241 -68.43 48.18 -2.24
CA GLU A 241 -69.47 49.10 -2.69
C GLU A 241 -69.33 49.50 -4.18
N ASP A 242 -68.14 49.35 -4.77
CA ASP A 242 -67.88 49.65 -6.18
C ASP A 242 -68.22 48.46 -7.11
N THR A 243 -68.96 48.74 -8.20
CA THR A 243 -69.46 47.67 -9.08
C THR A 243 -68.34 47.03 -9.93
N ALA A 244 -67.85 45.85 -9.49
CA ALA A 244 -67.25 44.77 -10.30
C ALA A 244 -65.97 45.05 -11.12
N ALA A 245 -65.21 46.12 -10.85
CA ALA A 245 -63.99 46.43 -11.61
C ALA A 245 -62.74 45.65 -11.12
N ASP A 246 -62.68 45.34 -9.83
CA ASP A 246 -61.59 44.77 -9.03
C ASP A 246 -61.82 43.28 -8.66
N GLY A 247 -63.08 42.83 -8.72
CA GLY A 247 -63.48 41.42 -8.61
C GLY A 247 -64.09 41.01 -7.27
N VAL A 248 -64.26 41.94 -6.32
CA VAL A 248 -64.97 41.72 -5.05
C VAL A 248 -66.26 42.53 -5.06
N SER A 249 -67.38 41.94 -4.61
CA SER A 249 -68.68 42.65 -4.56
C SER A 249 -69.53 42.24 -3.36
N THR A 250 -68.99 41.38 -2.50
CA THR A 250 -69.67 40.85 -1.33
C THR A 250 -68.70 40.66 -0.17
N GLN A 251 -69.19 40.79 1.07
CA GLN A 251 -68.40 40.55 2.29
C GLN A 251 -67.71 39.18 2.27
N ALA A 252 -68.37 38.15 1.72
CA ALA A 252 -67.81 36.81 1.65
C ALA A 252 -66.64 36.68 0.65
N GLU A 253 -66.64 37.49 -0.41
CA GLU A 253 -65.52 37.57 -1.37
C GLU A 253 -64.35 38.36 -0.76
N TYR A 254 -64.63 39.46 -0.07
CA TYR A 254 -63.62 40.24 0.66
C TYR A 254 -62.93 39.43 1.77
N GLU A 255 -63.71 38.66 2.54
CA GLU A 255 -63.21 37.80 3.61
C GLU A 255 -62.59 36.49 3.11
N SER A 256 -62.54 36.27 1.79
CA SER A 256 -61.93 35.08 1.20
C SER A 256 -60.45 34.99 1.56
N LEU A 257 -60.02 33.80 1.99
CA LEU A 257 -58.61 33.52 2.26
C LEU A 257 -57.72 33.64 1.02
N ASP A 258 -58.31 33.66 -0.18
CA ASP A 258 -57.60 33.83 -1.45
C ASP A 258 -57.28 35.31 -1.77
N ASN A 259 -57.84 36.25 -1.01
CA ASN A 259 -57.63 37.68 -1.19
C ASN A 259 -56.63 38.26 -0.17
N TRP A 260 -55.93 39.32 -0.57
CA TRP A 260 -55.10 40.12 0.33
C TRP A 260 -55.93 41.31 0.81
N ARG A 261 -55.77 41.71 2.06
CA ARG A 261 -56.53 42.82 2.63
C ARG A 261 -55.58 43.92 3.06
N PHE A 262 -56.06 45.16 3.03
CA PHE A 262 -55.32 46.29 3.59
C PHE A 262 -54.90 45.99 5.04
N ASN A 263 -53.76 46.53 5.45
CA ASN A 263 -53.12 46.28 6.73
C ASN A 263 -52.84 44.80 7.06
N GLN A 264 -52.91 43.89 6.09
CA GLN A 264 -52.44 42.52 6.23
C GLN A 264 -51.03 42.38 5.66
N ASP A 265 -50.17 41.61 6.34
CA ASP A 265 -48.87 41.21 5.79
C ASP A 265 -49.10 40.28 4.58
N PHE A 266 -48.47 40.61 3.46
CA PHE A 266 -48.44 39.77 2.26
C PHE A 266 -47.01 39.67 1.72
N ASP A 267 -46.74 38.57 1.03
CA ASP A 267 -45.42 38.27 0.50
C ASP A 267 -45.37 38.46 -1.01
N ILE A 268 -44.33 39.13 -1.46
CA ILE A 268 -43.94 39.27 -2.86
C ILE A 268 -42.66 38.49 -3.11
N ILE A 269 -42.68 37.61 -4.10
CA ILE A 269 -41.53 36.83 -4.56
C ILE A 269 -41.04 37.44 -5.85
N VAL A 270 -39.81 37.96 -5.83
CA VAL A 270 -39.08 38.40 -7.02
C VAL A 270 -38.18 37.25 -7.47
N SER A 271 -38.25 36.88 -8.74
CA SER A 271 -37.63 35.69 -9.34
C SER A 271 -36.74 36.04 -10.55
N GLY A 272 -36.03 35.05 -11.08
CA GLY A 272 -35.12 35.26 -12.22
C GLY A 272 -33.82 35.98 -11.83
N LEU A 273 -33.47 35.93 -10.54
CA LEU A 273 -32.25 36.53 -10.01
C LEU A 273 -31.05 35.60 -10.24
N SER A 274 -29.86 36.18 -10.20
CA SER A 274 -28.60 35.46 -10.27
C SER A 274 -28.18 34.99 -8.88
N GLU A 275 -27.58 33.80 -8.81
CA GLU A 275 -27.09 33.17 -7.59
C GLU A 275 -25.95 33.97 -6.94
N GLN A 276 -25.82 33.85 -5.61
CA GLN A 276 -24.76 34.47 -4.80
C GLN A 276 -24.56 35.99 -5.06
N THR A 277 -25.60 36.66 -5.56
CA THR A 277 -25.51 38.04 -6.06
C THR A 277 -26.18 39.00 -5.09
N ASN A 278 -25.50 40.11 -4.79
CA ASN A 278 -26.08 41.17 -3.97
C ASN A 278 -27.08 41.98 -4.81
N TYR A 279 -28.30 42.13 -4.29
CA TYR A 279 -29.34 42.99 -4.82
C TYR A 279 -29.58 44.18 -3.89
N PRO A 280 -28.78 45.26 -4.00
CA PRO A 280 -28.94 46.47 -3.19
C PRO A 280 -30.08 47.37 -3.68
N TYR A 281 -30.64 47.12 -4.87
CA TYR A 281 -31.65 47.97 -5.52
C TYR A 281 -32.96 47.20 -5.67
N ILE A 282 -33.69 47.06 -4.57
CA ILE A 282 -35.01 46.41 -4.53
C ILE A 282 -36.07 47.49 -4.28
N TYR A 283 -36.95 47.71 -5.26
CA TYR A 283 -37.97 48.75 -5.21
C TYR A 283 -39.35 48.13 -5.28
N CYS A 284 -40.29 48.62 -4.47
CA CYS A 284 -41.69 48.27 -4.55
C CYS A 284 -42.55 49.53 -4.74
N TYR A 285 -43.61 49.39 -5.51
CA TYR A 285 -44.52 50.45 -5.94
C TYR A 285 -45.95 49.96 -5.80
N ALA A 286 -46.83 50.85 -5.36
CA ALA A 286 -48.27 50.60 -5.32
C ALA A 286 -49.02 51.73 -6.03
N GLU A 287 -50.15 51.37 -6.63
CA GLU A 287 -51.13 52.31 -7.16
C GLU A 287 -52.54 51.81 -6.90
N ASP A 288 -53.41 52.77 -6.65
CA ASP A 288 -54.82 52.57 -6.33
C ASP A 288 -55.70 52.77 -7.57
N ASP A 289 -56.88 52.16 -7.67
CA ASP A 289 -57.77 52.33 -8.84
C ASP A 289 -58.66 53.56 -8.83
N GLU A 290 -58.69 54.34 -7.74
CA GLU A 290 -59.51 55.53 -7.63
C GLU A 290 -58.99 56.63 -8.56
N THR A 291 -59.86 57.02 -9.47
CA THR A 291 -59.65 58.22 -10.27
C THR A 291 -59.90 59.45 -9.41
N ASP A 292 -59.14 60.51 -9.67
CA ASP A 292 -59.24 61.85 -9.09
C ASP A 292 -60.62 62.52 -9.25
N GLY A 293 -61.60 62.05 -8.49
CA GLY A 293 -62.86 62.71 -8.10
C GLY A 293 -63.73 63.34 -9.19
N GLY A 294 -64.84 62.67 -9.52
CA GLY A 294 -66.01 63.33 -10.09
C GLY A 294 -67.08 62.35 -10.55
N SER A 295 -68.28 62.45 -9.97
CA SER A 295 -69.49 61.63 -10.26
C SER A 295 -70.07 61.76 -11.69
N SER A 296 -69.26 62.12 -12.70
CA SER A 296 -69.70 62.19 -14.10
C SER A 296 -68.61 61.98 -15.16
N GLY A 297 -67.65 61.08 -14.94
CA GLY A 297 -66.80 60.53 -16.01
C GLY A 297 -65.55 59.83 -15.50
N PRO A 298 -64.93 58.91 -16.27
CA PRO A 298 -63.66 58.29 -15.90
C PRO A 298 -62.58 59.37 -15.83
N GLY A 299 -62.13 59.71 -14.63
CA GLY A 299 -60.88 60.45 -14.43
C GLY A 299 -59.70 59.64 -14.98
N SER A 300 -58.59 60.30 -15.26
CA SER A 300 -57.60 59.79 -16.23
C SER A 300 -56.35 59.15 -15.63
N ALA A 301 -56.20 59.13 -14.30
CA ALA A 301 -55.03 58.54 -13.66
C ALA A 301 -55.31 57.97 -12.26
N PRO A 302 -54.77 56.78 -11.93
CA PRO A 302 -54.79 56.20 -10.58
C PRO A 302 -53.98 57.04 -9.58
N ASN A 303 -54.29 56.94 -8.28
CA ASN A 303 -53.45 57.48 -7.20
C ASN A 303 -52.18 56.64 -7.06
N LYS A 304 -51.00 57.27 -7.13
CA LYS A 304 -49.70 56.57 -7.24
C LYS A 304 -48.81 56.87 -6.06
N MET A 305 -48.11 55.86 -5.54
CA MET A 305 -46.95 56.09 -4.69
C MET A 305 -45.96 57.04 -5.38
N MET A 306 -45.48 58.03 -4.64
CA MET A 306 -44.56 59.03 -5.20
C MET A 306 -43.10 58.55 -5.16
N TRP A 307 -42.26 59.17 -5.98
CA TRP A 307 -40.80 59.09 -5.85
C TRP A 307 -40.28 60.38 -5.23
N ASP A 308 -39.64 60.27 -4.08
CA ASP A 308 -38.93 61.36 -3.39
C ASP A 308 -37.61 60.82 -2.79
N ASP A 309 -36.49 61.28 -3.32
CA ASP A 309 -35.14 60.87 -2.88
C ASP A 309 -34.60 61.73 -1.71
N VAL A 310 -35.43 62.62 -1.15
CA VAL A 310 -35.06 63.48 -0.02
C VAL A 310 -35.22 62.75 1.32
N ALA A 311 -34.29 62.98 2.25
CA ALA A 311 -34.15 62.28 3.54
C ALA A 311 -35.34 62.36 4.53
N ASN A 312 -36.46 63.00 4.17
CA ASN A 312 -37.66 63.15 5.00
C ASN A 312 -38.95 62.72 4.28
N ALA A 313 -38.85 61.93 3.21
CA ALA A 313 -40.01 61.45 2.48
C ALA A 313 -40.90 60.56 3.36
N LEU A 314 -42.20 60.82 3.32
CA LEU A 314 -43.23 60.10 4.08
C LEU A 314 -43.36 58.63 3.60
N PRO A 315 -44.07 57.77 4.36
CA PRO A 315 -44.26 56.34 4.02
C PRO A 315 -44.86 56.05 2.63
N SER A 316 -45.55 57.00 2.00
CA SER A 316 -46.11 56.89 0.64
C SER A 316 -45.08 57.02 -0.50
N ASN A 317 -43.81 56.66 -0.25
CA ASN A 317 -42.68 56.86 -1.16
C ASN A 317 -41.90 55.58 -1.49
N VAL A 318 -41.71 55.32 -2.80
CA VAL A 318 -40.96 54.17 -3.33
C VAL A 318 -39.51 54.13 -2.83
N HIS A 319 -38.85 55.28 -2.74
CA HIS A 319 -37.45 55.36 -2.31
C HIS A 319 -37.29 55.05 -0.80
N THR A 320 -38.30 55.38 0.02
CA THR A 320 -38.33 55.01 1.45
C THR A 320 -38.42 53.49 1.62
N ILE A 321 -39.23 52.80 0.80
CA ILE A 321 -39.34 51.34 0.82
C ILE A 321 -38.00 50.68 0.44
N TRP A 322 -37.36 51.14 -0.63
CA TRP A 322 -36.05 50.65 -1.04
C TRP A 322 -35.00 50.75 0.07
N ALA A 323 -34.92 51.92 0.71
CA ALA A 323 -33.99 52.14 1.82
C ALA A 323 -34.29 51.22 3.01
N GLY A 324 -35.57 50.90 3.26
CA GLY A 324 -36.00 49.95 4.29
C GLY A 324 -35.59 48.51 4.00
N ILE A 325 -35.72 48.06 2.74
CA ILE A 325 -35.34 46.70 2.31
C ILE A 325 -33.82 46.51 2.40
N GLY A 326 -33.04 47.47 1.91
CA GLY A 326 -31.59 47.38 1.87
C GLY A 326 -31.07 46.35 0.87
N THR A 327 -29.93 45.72 1.20
CA THR A 327 -29.28 44.73 0.33
C THR A 327 -29.64 43.32 0.76
N VAL A 328 -30.14 42.51 -0.17
CA VAL A 328 -30.36 41.08 0.02
C VAL A 328 -29.45 40.32 -0.94
N GLN A 329 -28.72 39.33 -0.44
CA GLN A 329 -27.93 38.42 -1.26
C GLN A 329 -28.74 37.17 -1.55
N THR A 330 -28.80 36.74 -2.81
CA THR A 330 -29.38 35.44 -3.16
C THR A 330 -28.57 34.29 -2.56
N LEU A 331 -29.24 33.19 -2.22
CA LEU A 331 -28.57 32.02 -1.66
C LEU A 331 -27.56 31.44 -2.66
N ASP A 332 -26.58 30.76 -2.11
CA ASP A 332 -25.64 29.91 -2.82
C ASP A 332 -26.13 28.46 -2.64
N GLU A 333 -26.57 27.82 -3.72
CA GLU A 333 -27.13 26.45 -3.73
C GLU A 333 -26.33 25.51 -4.66
N THR A 334 -25.34 26.03 -5.38
CA THR A 334 -24.44 25.26 -6.23
C THR A 334 -23.19 24.87 -5.44
N PRO A 335 -22.73 23.61 -5.55
CA PRO A 335 -21.48 23.21 -4.93
C PRO A 335 -20.28 23.78 -5.68
N PRO A 336 -19.14 23.98 -4.99
CA PRO A 336 -17.93 24.41 -5.67
C PRO A 336 -17.48 23.33 -6.66
N GLU A 337 -16.93 23.77 -7.78
CA GLU A 337 -16.39 22.93 -8.85
C GLU A 337 -14.88 23.12 -8.98
N PHE A 338 -14.13 22.05 -9.25
CA PHE A 338 -12.71 22.17 -9.54
C PHE A 338 -12.51 22.82 -10.91
N THR A 339 -11.80 23.95 -10.94
CA THR A 339 -11.30 24.59 -12.17
C THR A 339 -9.90 24.09 -12.53
N GLN A 340 -9.20 23.54 -11.54
CA GLN A 340 -7.96 22.79 -11.68
C GLN A 340 -7.98 21.65 -10.65
N LEU A 341 -7.55 20.45 -11.07
CA LEU A 341 -7.29 19.33 -10.19
C LEU A 341 -6.21 18.46 -10.84
N SER A 342 -4.97 18.71 -10.43
CA SER A 342 -3.78 18.10 -11.03
C SER A 342 -2.85 17.58 -9.95
N ILE A 343 -2.17 16.48 -10.24
CA ILE A 343 -1.20 15.85 -9.35
C ILE A 343 0.06 15.63 -10.17
N LYS A 344 1.22 16.03 -9.66
CA LYS A 344 2.46 15.78 -10.38
C LYS A 344 2.74 14.28 -10.42
N ASP A 345 2.97 13.73 -11.62
CA ASP A 345 3.13 12.29 -11.83
C ASP A 345 4.28 11.97 -12.82
N PRO A 346 5.23 11.08 -12.45
CA PRO A 346 5.50 10.63 -11.09
C PRO A 346 5.76 11.76 -10.10
N THR A 347 5.59 11.50 -8.80
CA THR A 347 5.80 12.49 -7.74
C THR A 347 7.25 12.94 -7.60
N ASP A 348 7.48 14.07 -6.92
CA ASP A 348 8.81 14.54 -6.55
C ASP A 348 9.39 13.87 -5.29
N ALA A 349 8.54 13.17 -4.55
CA ALA A 349 8.86 12.58 -3.25
C ALA A 349 8.46 11.10 -3.23
N ASN A 350 9.14 10.30 -2.41
CA ASN A 350 8.93 8.85 -2.33
C ASN A 350 7.86 8.41 -1.33
N ASP A 351 7.28 9.35 -0.58
CA ASP A 351 6.40 9.04 0.55
C ASP A 351 5.04 9.76 0.48
N ARG A 352 4.83 10.63 -0.52
CA ARG A 352 3.65 11.51 -0.56
C ARG A 352 3.22 11.90 -1.97
N LEU A 353 1.92 12.16 -2.10
CA LEU A 353 1.27 12.77 -3.25
C LEU A 353 0.96 14.24 -2.95
N VAL A 354 1.16 15.12 -3.93
CA VAL A 354 0.84 16.55 -3.80
C VAL A 354 -0.25 16.92 -4.80
N VAL A 355 -1.47 17.10 -4.30
CA VAL A 355 -2.62 17.50 -5.10
C VAL A 355 -2.66 19.01 -5.18
N THR A 356 -2.67 19.53 -6.41
CA THR A 356 -2.81 20.97 -6.71
C THR A 356 -4.18 21.21 -7.31
N PHE A 357 -4.97 22.11 -6.72
CA PHE A 357 -6.33 22.37 -7.15
C PHE A 357 -6.70 23.84 -7.10
N SER A 358 -7.74 24.22 -7.85
CA SER A 358 -8.41 25.53 -7.76
C SER A 358 -9.91 25.30 -7.84
N LEU A 359 -10.68 26.15 -7.17
CA LEU A 359 -12.15 26.12 -7.18
C LEU A 359 -12.70 27.33 -7.94
N ASN A 360 -13.89 27.20 -8.54
CA ASN A 360 -14.62 28.32 -9.15
C ASN A 360 -15.05 29.37 -8.11
N GLU A 361 -15.22 28.97 -6.85
CA GLU A 361 -15.60 29.81 -5.72
C GLU A 361 -14.87 29.43 -4.42
N ALA A 362 -15.19 30.11 -3.31
CA ALA A 362 -14.57 29.81 -2.02
C ALA A 362 -15.05 28.45 -1.49
N GLY A 363 -14.13 27.59 -1.06
CA GLY A 363 -14.50 26.28 -0.54
C GLY A 363 -13.35 25.51 0.08
N THR A 364 -13.67 24.34 0.60
CA THR A 364 -12.71 23.38 1.18
C THR A 364 -12.72 22.11 0.37
N ALA A 365 -11.57 21.76 -0.20
CA ALA A 365 -11.36 20.48 -0.85
C ALA A 365 -10.77 19.48 0.15
N TYR A 366 -11.20 18.22 0.00
CA TYR A 366 -10.73 17.06 0.73
C TYR A 366 -10.26 16.03 -0.28
N CYS A 367 -9.16 15.35 -0.01
CA CYS A 367 -8.67 14.31 -0.89
C CYS A 367 -8.26 13.07 -0.10
N ARG A 368 -8.31 11.92 -0.75
CA ARG A 368 -7.81 10.66 -0.20
C ARG A 368 -7.23 9.79 -1.32
N ALA A 369 -6.12 9.13 -1.02
CA ALA A 369 -5.50 8.15 -1.91
C ALA A 369 -5.88 6.72 -1.49
N THR A 370 -5.91 5.82 -2.47
CA THR A 370 -6.04 4.37 -2.31
C THR A 370 -5.08 3.70 -3.27
N ARG A 371 -4.45 2.58 -2.89
CA ARG A 371 -3.62 1.82 -3.85
C ARG A 371 -4.46 1.36 -5.03
N SER A 372 -3.98 1.56 -6.26
CA SER A 372 -4.74 1.22 -7.47
C SER A 372 -4.99 -0.28 -7.62
N ASP A 373 -4.16 -1.12 -7.00
CA ASP A 373 -4.28 -2.59 -6.98
C ASP A 373 -5.07 -3.14 -5.77
N SER A 374 -5.59 -2.27 -4.88
CA SER A 374 -6.32 -2.70 -3.68
C SER A 374 -7.72 -3.27 -3.96
N GLY A 375 -8.24 -3.09 -5.17
CA GLY A 375 -9.62 -3.43 -5.54
C GLY A 375 -10.67 -2.44 -5.03
N GLU A 376 -10.28 -1.37 -4.34
CA GLU A 376 -11.18 -0.30 -3.91
C GLU A 376 -11.48 0.65 -5.08
N THR A 377 -12.64 0.48 -5.72
CA THR A 377 -12.99 1.22 -6.96
C THR A 377 -13.98 2.38 -6.75
N ASP A 378 -14.77 2.35 -5.66
CA ASP A 378 -15.85 3.31 -5.34
C ASP A 378 -15.70 3.92 -3.94
N LEU A 379 -14.74 4.82 -3.78
CA LEU A 379 -14.48 5.48 -2.50
C LEU A 379 -15.62 6.45 -2.12
N LYS A 380 -16.28 6.18 -0.98
CA LYS A 380 -17.40 7.00 -0.51
C LYS A 380 -16.92 8.31 0.13
N ILE A 381 -17.69 9.39 -0.01
CA ILE A 381 -17.34 10.72 0.52
C ILE A 381 -16.98 10.69 2.02
N ASN A 382 -17.71 9.91 2.83
CA ASN A 382 -17.40 9.77 4.27
C ASN A 382 -16.00 9.19 4.54
N ARG A 383 -15.48 8.35 3.63
CA ARG A 383 -14.13 7.81 3.68
C ARG A 383 -13.07 8.82 3.23
N ILE A 384 -13.41 9.76 2.36
CA ILE A 384 -12.54 10.88 2.01
C ILE A 384 -12.41 11.82 3.21
N LEU A 385 -13.54 12.15 3.83
CA LEU A 385 -13.58 12.99 5.03
C LEU A 385 -12.83 12.37 6.21
N SER A 386 -12.95 11.05 6.42
CA SER A 386 -12.25 10.37 7.52
C SER A 386 -10.73 10.41 7.40
N ALA A 387 -10.19 10.48 6.17
CA ALA A 387 -8.74 10.57 5.97
C ALA A 387 -8.17 11.90 6.43
N ASN A 388 -9.01 12.94 6.49
CA ASN A 388 -8.70 14.22 7.11
C ASN A 388 -7.49 14.93 6.44
N TYR A 389 -7.38 14.81 5.12
CA TYR A 389 -6.55 15.69 4.29
C TYR A 389 -7.43 16.69 3.59
N TYR A 390 -7.25 17.98 3.90
CA TYR A 390 -8.08 19.05 3.37
C TYR A 390 -7.32 20.35 3.26
N GLN A 391 -7.83 21.26 2.43
CA GLN A 391 -7.37 22.63 2.32
C GLN A 391 -8.51 23.54 1.91
N SER A 392 -8.67 24.67 2.60
CA SER A 392 -9.62 25.72 2.25
C SER A 392 -8.97 26.77 1.35
N VAL A 393 -9.70 27.24 0.33
CA VAL A 393 -9.28 28.29 -0.59
C VAL A 393 -10.36 29.37 -0.67
N SER A 394 -9.94 30.62 -0.82
CA SER A 394 -10.84 31.75 -1.08
C SER A 394 -11.22 31.82 -2.56
N ALA A 395 -12.36 32.45 -2.87
CA ALA A 395 -12.85 32.64 -4.23
C ALA A 395 -11.80 33.34 -5.13
N GLY A 396 -11.72 32.92 -6.39
CA GLY A 396 -10.72 33.38 -7.37
C GLY A 396 -9.60 32.36 -7.60
N ALA A 397 -8.67 32.65 -8.52
CA ALA A 397 -7.59 31.76 -8.99
C ALA A 397 -6.49 31.45 -7.93
N THR A 398 -6.89 31.25 -6.68
CA THR A 398 -6.02 30.85 -5.58
C THR A 398 -5.78 29.35 -5.68
N VAL A 399 -4.55 28.98 -6.01
CA VAL A 399 -4.15 27.58 -6.08
C VAL A 399 -3.99 27.01 -4.67
N GLY A 400 -4.79 26.00 -4.35
CA GLY A 400 -4.68 25.20 -3.13
C GLY A 400 -3.76 23.99 -3.32
N THR A 401 -3.21 23.50 -2.21
CA THR A 401 -2.35 22.31 -2.21
C THR A 401 -2.72 21.40 -1.04
N ILE A 402 -2.93 20.11 -1.32
CA ILE A 402 -3.15 19.05 -0.33
C ILE A 402 -2.01 18.05 -0.46
N THR A 403 -1.29 17.81 0.62
CA THR A 403 -0.24 16.78 0.70
C THR A 403 -0.82 15.54 1.38
N ILE A 404 -0.80 14.41 0.68
CA ILE A 404 -1.25 13.11 1.16
C ILE A 404 0.00 12.25 1.35
N ASP A 405 0.45 12.07 2.58
CA ASP A 405 1.62 11.26 2.92
C ASP A 405 1.26 9.87 3.43
N LYS A 406 -0.03 9.58 3.67
CA LYS A 406 -0.56 8.29 4.16
C LYS A 406 -1.98 8.06 3.66
N LEU A 407 -2.50 6.83 3.79
CA LEU A 407 -3.88 6.51 3.40
C LEU A 407 -4.93 7.25 4.26
N GLU A 408 -4.70 7.33 5.57
CA GLU A 408 -5.42 8.21 6.50
C GLU A 408 -4.40 9.06 7.27
N SER A 409 -4.68 10.33 7.57
CA SER A 409 -3.73 11.20 8.29
C SER A 409 -3.34 10.67 9.68
N SER A 410 -4.19 9.86 10.30
CA SER A 410 -3.94 9.19 11.58
C SER A 410 -3.03 7.96 11.48
N ASP A 411 -2.74 7.46 10.29
CA ASP A 411 -1.92 6.27 10.10
C ASP A 411 -0.45 6.50 10.50
N THR A 412 0.27 5.39 10.69
CA THR A 412 1.71 5.42 11.01
C THR A 412 2.59 5.14 9.79
N ARG A 413 2.07 4.48 8.76
CA ARG A 413 2.80 4.13 7.55
C ARG A 413 2.56 5.17 6.47
N THR A 414 3.63 5.61 5.82
CA THR A 414 3.56 6.48 4.64
C THR A 414 3.08 5.72 3.42
N LEU A 415 2.86 6.44 2.32
CA LEU A 415 2.65 5.80 1.02
C LEU A 415 3.89 4.98 0.65
N TYR A 416 3.65 3.86 -0.04
CA TYR A 416 4.71 3.01 -0.56
C TYR A 416 5.28 3.68 -1.81
N GLU A 417 6.61 3.72 -1.91
CA GLU A 417 7.29 4.07 -3.15
C GLU A 417 7.08 3.00 -4.23
N ALA A 418 7.47 3.31 -5.47
CA ALA A 418 7.29 2.46 -6.64
C ALA A 418 5.87 1.85 -6.71
N SER A 419 4.85 2.64 -6.38
CA SER A 419 3.46 2.16 -6.31
C SER A 419 2.47 3.15 -6.92
N GLN A 420 1.43 2.61 -7.55
CA GLN A 420 0.33 3.40 -8.13
C GLN A 420 -0.82 3.63 -7.14
N TYR A 421 -1.34 4.85 -7.14
CA TYR A 421 -2.45 5.28 -6.31
C TYR A 421 -3.56 5.94 -7.14
N ASP A 422 -4.80 5.63 -6.78
CA ASP A 422 -6.00 6.36 -7.19
C ASP A 422 -6.29 7.42 -6.14
N VAL A 423 -6.43 8.68 -6.56
CA VAL A 423 -6.70 9.83 -5.69
C VAL A 423 -8.10 10.35 -5.98
N TYR A 424 -8.91 10.46 -4.94
CA TYR A 424 -10.28 10.96 -5.00
C TYR A 424 -10.36 12.27 -4.23
N CYS A 425 -10.87 13.30 -4.88
CA CYS A 425 -11.07 14.60 -4.29
C CYS A 425 -12.54 15.02 -4.33
N TRP A 426 -12.95 15.74 -3.30
CA TRP A 426 -14.31 16.21 -3.08
C TRP A 426 -14.25 17.60 -2.47
N ALA A 427 -15.14 18.51 -2.86
CA ALA A 427 -15.19 19.85 -2.31
C ALA A 427 -16.58 20.19 -1.76
N MET A 428 -16.57 21.11 -0.80
CA MET A 428 -17.74 21.77 -0.22
C MET A 428 -17.44 23.24 0.01
N ASP A 429 -18.44 24.10 -0.10
CA ASP A 429 -18.29 25.52 0.21
C ASP A 429 -18.53 25.80 1.70
N SER A 430 -18.63 27.08 2.04
CA SER A 430 -19.09 27.55 3.35
C SER A 430 -20.29 28.48 3.20
N ALA A 431 -21.21 28.14 2.29
CA ALA A 431 -22.43 28.90 2.06
C ALA A 431 -23.20 29.10 3.37
N VAL A 432 -23.75 30.30 3.56
CA VAL A 432 -24.57 30.69 4.69
C VAL A 432 -25.90 31.21 4.19
N ASN A 433 -26.97 31.04 4.96
CA ASN A 433 -28.20 31.75 4.67
C ASN A 433 -28.08 33.24 5.03
N THR A 434 -29.11 34.00 4.70
CA THR A 434 -29.31 35.42 5.06
C THR A 434 -29.21 35.71 6.56
N GLN A 435 -29.42 34.70 7.42
CA GLN A 435 -29.30 34.78 8.88
C GLN A 435 -27.88 34.44 9.39
N GLY A 436 -26.93 34.16 8.48
CA GLY A 436 -25.57 33.76 8.81
C GLY A 436 -25.44 32.31 9.31
N LEU A 437 -26.47 31.47 9.15
CA LEU A 437 -26.43 30.06 9.51
C LEU A 437 -25.78 29.24 8.37
N PRO A 438 -24.87 28.30 8.68
CA PRO A 438 -24.25 27.46 7.67
C PRO A 438 -25.27 26.61 6.89
N ARG A 439 -25.22 26.72 5.56
CA ARG A 439 -25.93 25.87 4.59
C ARG A 439 -24.95 25.44 3.48
N PRO A 440 -23.86 24.74 3.80
CA PRO A 440 -22.85 24.40 2.82
C PRO A 440 -23.40 23.48 1.72
N ASN A 441 -22.97 23.72 0.48
CA ASN A 441 -23.25 22.84 -0.65
C ASN A 441 -22.10 21.85 -0.87
N TYR A 442 -22.44 20.71 -1.46
CA TYR A 442 -21.57 19.54 -1.50
C TYR A 442 -21.52 18.96 -2.91
N MET A 443 -20.32 18.66 -3.41
CA MET A 443 -20.18 17.86 -4.62
C MET A 443 -20.85 16.48 -4.45
N THR A 444 -21.43 15.96 -5.53
CA THR A 444 -22.10 14.66 -5.50
C THR A 444 -21.12 13.50 -5.51
N GLN A 445 -21.54 12.33 -5.01
CA GLN A 445 -20.74 11.09 -5.12
C GLN A 445 -20.43 10.72 -6.59
N SER A 446 -21.34 11.05 -7.51
CA SER A 446 -21.11 10.80 -8.94
C SER A 446 -19.90 11.58 -9.43
N TYR A 447 -19.77 12.85 -9.04
CA TYR A 447 -18.64 13.69 -9.44
C TYR A 447 -17.31 13.14 -8.92
N VAL A 448 -17.27 12.73 -7.65
CA VAL A 448 -16.07 12.12 -7.01
C VAL A 448 -15.62 10.85 -7.74
N ASN A 449 -16.56 10.04 -8.23
CA ASN A 449 -16.24 8.81 -8.94
C ASN A 449 -15.86 9.04 -10.42
N THR A 450 -16.25 10.17 -10.99
CA THR A 450 -15.91 10.52 -12.38
C THR A 450 -14.43 10.87 -12.47
N PRO A 451 -13.70 10.29 -13.45
CA PRO A 451 -12.31 10.68 -13.72
C PRO A 451 -12.18 12.18 -14.05
N VAL A 452 -11.07 12.80 -13.63
CA VAL A 452 -10.73 14.21 -13.90
C VAL A 452 -10.78 14.54 -15.39
N GLY A 453 -10.53 13.57 -16.26
CA GLY A 453 -10.73 13.66 -17.70
C GLY A 453 -9.88 12.64 -18.44
N THR A 454 -9.67 12.88 -19.74
CA THR A 454 -8.85 12.00 -20.62
C THR A 454 -7.53 12.61 -21.05
N THR A 455 -7.21 13.85 -20.64
CA THR A 455 -6.00 14.57 -21.06
C THR A 455 -5.48 15.45 -19.91
N LEU A 456 -4.19 15.79 -19.93
CA LEU A 456 -3.59 16.73 -18.98
C LEU A 456 -4.26 18.13 -19.00
N ALA A 457 -4.79 18.55 -20.15
CA ALA A 457 -5.51 19.82 -20.26
C ALA A 457 -6.81 19.82 -19.42
N HIS A 458 -7.50 18.68 -19.33
CA HIS A 458 -8.66 18.55 -18.45
C HIS A 458 -8.27 18.75 -16.99
N ALA A 459 -7.20 18.12 -16.52
CA ALA A 459 -6.71 18.27 -15.14
C ALA A 459 -6.31 19.71 -14.79
N THR A 460 -5.83 20.48 -15.75
CA THR A 460 -5.25 21.81 -15.50
C THR A 460 -6.19 22.99 -15.76
N SER A 461 -7.31 22.78 -16.46
CA SER A 461 -8.20 23.89 -16.84
C SER A 461 -9.70 23.57 -16.88
N SER A 462 -10.09 22.30 -16.91
CA SER A 462 -11.51 21.92 -16.93
C SER A 462 -11.76 20.49 -16.42
N PRO A 463 -11.49 20.18 -15.14
CA PRO A 463 -11.76 18.88 -14.55
C PRO A 463 -13.21 18.43 -14.72
N SER A 464 -13.42 17.21 -15.22
CA SER A 464 -14.75 16.61 -15.39
C SER A 464 -15.25 15.86 -14.15
N GLY A 465 -14.38 15.64 -13.16
CA GLY A 465 -14.68 14.87 -11.96
C GLY A 465 -13.53 14.91 -10.95
N GLY A 466 -13.69 14.20 -9.84
CA GLY A 466 -12.78 14.22 -8.69
C GLY A 466 -11.75 13.10 -8.63
N LYS A 467 -11.75 12.14 -9.56
CA LYS A 467 -10.88 10.94 -9.53
C LYS A 467 -9.67 11.07 -10.45
N THR A 468 -8.46 10.96 -9.91
CA THR A 468 -7.22 10.80 -10.68
C THR A 468 -6.68 9.39 -10.45
N GLN A 469 -6.55 8.59 -11.51
CA GLN A 469 -6.08 7.21 -11.39
C GLN A 469 -4.60 7.07 -11.67
N TYR A 470 -4.01 5.97 -11.18
CA TYR A 470 -2.69 5.48 -11.56
C TYR A 470 -1.54 6.47 -11.36
N VAL A 471 -1.62 7.29 -10.31
CA VAL A 471 -0.54 8.24 -9.98
C VAL A 471 0.60 7.48 -9.31
N TRP A 472 1.81 7.62 -9.83
CA TRP A 472 2.99 6.97 -9.28
C TRP A 472 3.59 7.78 -8.14
N VAL A 473 3.78 7.10 -6.99
CA VAL A 473 4.74 7.55 -5.99
C VAL A 473 6.12 7.09 -6.44
N LYS A 474 6.98 8.06 -6.71
CA LYS A 474 8.34 7.87 -7.22
C LYS A 474 9.22 7.09 -6.25
N ASP A 475 10.10 6.23 -6.76
CA ASP A 475 11.16 5.65 -5.94
C ASP A 475 12.39 6.57 -5.92
N LEU A 476 12.90 6.87 -4.72
CA LEU A 476 14.12 7.65 -4.50
C LEU A 476 15.13 6.91 -3.62
N THR A 477 14.81 5.69 -3.16
CA THR A 477 15.74 4.88 -2.38
C THR A 477 16.69 4.15 -3.32
N ARG A 478 17.90 3.87 -2.83
CA ARG A 478 18.88 3.08 -3.56
C ARG A 478 18.79 1.64 -3.06
N PRO A 479 19.02 0.64 -3.92
CA PRO A 479 18.93 -0.74 -3.50
C PRO A 479 20.11 -1.06 -2.59
N SER A 480 19.87 -1.93 -1.62
CA SER A 480 20.86 -2.47 -0.70
C SER A 480 21.08 -3.94 -1.02
N MET A 481 22.32 -4.30 -1.34
CA MET A 481 22.73 -5.68 -1.57
C MET A 481 22.97 -6.39 -0.23
N ILE A 482 22.35 -7.56 -0.05
CA ILE A 482 22.47 -8.38 1.16
C ILE A 482 23.14 -9.69 0.78
N TYR A 483 24.35 -9.93 1.32
CA TYR A 483 25.07 -11.17 1.09
C TYR A 483 24.41 -12.34 1.84
N VAL A 484 24.20 -13.46 1.14
CA VAL A 484 23.64 -14.70 1.72
C VAL A 484 24.70 -15.80 1.77
N SER A 485 25.32 -16.12 0.64
CA SER A 485 26.38 -17.13 0.54
C SER A 485 27.11 -17.05 -0.80
N SER A 486 28.37 -17.47 -0.86
CA SER A 486 29.11 -17.70 -2.10
C SER A 486 29.86 -19.02 -2.06
N GLY A 487 30.08 -19.63 -3.23
CA GLY A 487 30.89 -20.84 -3.35
C GLY A 487 31.19 -21.18 -4.81
N ALA A 488 32.28 -21.89 -5.04
CA ALA A 488 32.60 -22.43 -6.36
C ALA A 488 31.71 -23.63 -6.69
N LEU A 489 31.21 -23.67 -7.92
CA LEU A 489 30.43 -24.79 -8.46
C LEU A 489 31.30 -25.75 -9.29
N SER A 490 32.36 -25.24 -9.90
CA SER A 490 33.32 -25.96 -10.75
C SER A 490 34.70 -25.30 -10.67
N GLU A 491 35.64 -25.79 -11.48
CA GLU A 491 36.99 -25.23 -11.64
C GLU A 491 36.99 -23.82 -12.23
N ASP A 492 35.92 -23.45 -12.94
CA ASP A 492 35.80 -22.20 -13.69
C ASP A 492 34.60 -21.32 -13.28
N THR A 493 33.73 -21.78 -12.37
CA THR A 493 32.47 -21.09 -12.04
C THR A 493 32.30 -20.85 -10.55
N ILE A 494 31.98 -19.61 -10.18
CA ILE A 494 31.62 -19.20 -8.83
C ILE A 494 30.16 -18.75 -8.81
N GLN A 495 29.40 -19.21 -7.82
CA GLN A 495 28.03 -18.77 -7.57
C GLN A 495 27.98 -17.84 -6.36
N ILE A 496 27.30 -16.71 -6.52
CA ILE A 496 27.03 -15.74 -5.46
C ILE A 496 25.53 -15.69 -5.25
N THR A 497 25.09 -15.96 -4.02
CA THR A 497 23.71 -15.80 -3.59
C THR A 497 23.57 -14.52 -2.79
N LEU A 498 22.65 -13.65 -3.20
CA LEU A 498 22.37 -12.37 -2.56
C LEU A 498 20.89 -12.01 -2.64
N GLN A 499 20.49 -10.97 -1.91
CA GLN A 499 19.16 -10.36 -2.00
C GLN A 499 19.27 -8.86 -2.22
N LEU A 500 18.22 -8.25 -2.76
CA LEU A 500 18.00 -6.81 -2.71
C LEU A 500 16.85 -6.49 -1.75
N ASN A 501 16.91 -5.35 -1.04
CA ASN A 501 15.80 -4.88 -0.19
C ASN A 501 14.62 -4.27 -0.97
N GLU A 502 14.78 -4.07 -2.27
CA GLU A 502 13.79 -3.58 -3.23
C GLU A 502 13.98 -4.31 -4.59
N PRO A 503 12.96 -4.34 -5.47
CA PRO A 503 13.11 -4.89 -6.82
C PRO A 503 14.19 -4.17 -7.63
N GLY A 504 14.79 -4.88 -8.59
CA GLY A 504 15.87 -4.31 -9.39
C GLY A 504 16.66 -5.33 -10.20
N THR A 505 17.83 -4.91 -10.65
CA THR A 505 18.78 -5.72 -11.40
C THR A 505 20.14 -5.70 -10.74
N VAL A 506 20.79 -6.85 -10.70
CA VAL A 506 22.13 -7.02 -10.12
C VAL A 506 23.09 -7.50 -11.20
N TRP A 507 24.29 -6.92 -11.20
CA TRP A 507 25.42 -7.32 -12.00
C TRP A 507 26.56 -7.72 -11.10
N CYS A 508 27.25 -8.82 -11.39
CA CYS A 508 28.45 -9.22 -10.66
C CYS A 508 29.61 -9.45 -11.62
N MET A 509 30.82 -9.29 -11.11
CA MET A 509 32.05 -9.48 -11.86
C MET A 509 33.15 -10.06 -10.96
N PRO A 510 33.84 -11.13 -11.39
CA PRO A 510 35.02 -11.63 -10.71
C PRO A 510 36.26 -10.80 -11.12
N THR A 511 37.18 -10.63 -10.18
CA THR A 511 38.46 -9.92 -10.39
C THR A 511 39.59 -10.66 -9.69
N LEU A 512 40.81 -10.47 -10.19
CA LEU A 512 42.00 -11.00 -9.52
C LEU A 512 42.28 -10.24 -8.21
N PRO A 513 42.69 -10.94 -7.13
CA PRO A 513 42.95 -10.31 -5.84
C PRO A 513 44.28 -9.54 -5.81
N THR A 514 45.20 -9.88 -6.72
CA THR A 514 46.49 -9.22 -6.87
C THR A 514 46.56 -8.47 -8.19
N VAL A 515 47.38 -7.43 -8.23
CA VAL A 515 47.61 -6.62 -9.44
C VAL A 515 48.03 -7.50 -10.61
N ASP A 516 47.31 -7.41 -11.72
CA ASP A 516 47.58 -8.13 -12.97
C ASP A 516 47.65 -7.16 -14.15
N ALA A 517 48.47 -7.45 -15.15
CA ALA A 517 48.63 -6.56 -16.30
C ALA A 517 47.62 -6.82 -17.45
N THR A 518 46.92 -7.95 -17.40
CA THR A 518 46.13 -8.50 -18.50
C THR A 518 44.64 -8.46 -18.19
N TYR A 519 44.27 -8.93 -17.00
CA TYR A 519 42.89 -9.04 -16.52
C TYR A 519 42.59 -7.98 -15.47
N VAL A 520 41.30 -7.74 -15.28
CA VAL A 520 40.83 -6.80 -14.26
C VAL A 520 41.10 -7.38 -12.87
N ASP A 521 41.77 -6.59 -12.05
CA ASP A 521 42.02 -6.89 -10.64
C ASP A 521 41.25 -5.94 -9.71
N ALA A 522 41.31 -6.21 -8.42
CA ALA A 522 40.58 -5.44 -7.42
C ALA A 522 40.98 -3.95 -7.37
N ALA A 523 42.21 -3.59 -7.74
CA ALA A 523 42.65 -2.19 -7.78
C ALA A 523 42.12 -1.43 -9.01
N ASP A 524 41.67 -2.16 -10.03
CA ASP A 524 41.02 -1.58 -11.19
C ASP A 524 39.58 -1.14 -10.90
N ILE A 525 38.92 -1.61 -9.84
CA ILE A 525 37.57 -1.16 -9.48
C ILE A 525 37.68 0.14 -8.69
N THR A 526 37.49 1.28 -9.38
CA THR A 526 37.62 2.61 -8.77
C THR A 526 36.30 3.35 -8.73
N SER A 527 36.19 4.38 -7.88
CA SER A 527 34.99 5.21 -7.78
C SER A 527 34.60 5.92 -9.09
N ALA A 528 35.52 6.03 -10.05
CA ALA A 528 35.28 6.70 -11.33
C ALA A 528 34.69 5.76 -12.41
N ASP A 529 34.91 4.45 -12.31
CA ASP A 529 34.62 3.50 -13.40
C ASP A 529 34.01 2.16 -12.93
N PHE A 530 33.77 1.97 -11.63
CA PHE A 530 33.23 0.72 -11.07
C PHE A 530 31.95 0.26 -11.78
N LYS A 531 31.01 1.18 -12.03
CA LYS A 531 29.73 0.88 -12.70
C LYS A 531 29.97 0.30 -14.10
N ASP A 532 30.76 1.00 -14.91
CA ASP A 532 30.98 0.62 -16.31
C ASP A 532 31.73 -0.72 -16.41
N LYS A 533 32.64 -0.99 -15.47
CA LYS A 533 33.37 -2.26 -15.38
C LYS A 533 32.47 -3.42 -14.98
N ILE A 534 31.69 -3.28 -13.89
CA ILE A 534 30.87 -4.37 -13.35
C ILE A 534 29.68 -4.69 -14.25
N THR A 535 29.01 -3.67 -14.82
CA THR A 535 27.85 -3.87 -15.71
C THR A 535 28.23 -4.33 -17.11
N GLY A 536 29.51 -4.26 -17.47
CA GLY A 536 29.98 -4.57 -18.83
C GLY A 536 29.74 -3.44 -19.84
N ALA A 537 29.36 -2.23 -19.42
CA ALA A 537 29.28 -1.09 -20.35
C ALA A 537 30.65 -0.77 -21.00
N SER A 538 31.73 -1.01 -20.25
CA SER A 538 33.12 -0.97 -20.74
C SER A 538 33.82 -2.32 -20.65
N SER A 539 33.08 -3.43 -20.53
CA SER A 539 33.64 -4.77 -20.41
C SER A 539 32.80 -5.78 -21.21
N PRO A 540 33.43 -6.68 -21.97
CA PRO A 540 32.72 -7.68 -22.79
C PRO A 540 31.96 -8.75 -22.00
N VAL A 541 32.22 -8.83 -20.69
CA VAL A 541 31.66 -9.85 -19.79
C VAL A 541 30.67 -9.19 -18.86
N THR A 542 29.44 -9.72 -18.83
CA THR A 542 28.35 -9.24 -17.98
C THR A 542 27.63 -10.44 -17.38
N PHE A 543 27.57 -10.52 -16.06
CA PHE A 543 26.75 -11.51 -15.34
C PHE A 543 25.62 -10.75 -14.66
N VAL A 544 24.40 -10.89 -15.18
CA VAL A 544 23.24 -10.09 -14.77
C VAL A 544 22.09 -10.97 -14.31
N GLN A 545 21.41 -10.55 -13.25
CA GLN A 545 20.22 -11.21 -12.73
C GLN A 545 19.14 -10.19 -12.35
N TYR A 546 17.92 -10.44 -12.79
CA TYR A 546 16.74 -9.65 -12.43
C TYR A 546 16.14 -10.13 -11.10
N VAL A 547 15.76 -9.18 -10.24
CA VAL A 547 15.21 -9.37 -8.90
C VAL A 547 13.81 -8.73 -8.87
N PRO A 548 12.76 -9.45 -9.27
CA PRO A 548 11.39 -8.88 -9.33
C PRO A 548 10.78 -8.60 -7.95
N THR A 549 11.33 -9.20 -6.90
CA THR A 549 10.76 -9.14 -5.55
C THR A 549 11.87 -8.95 -4.52
N ALA A 550 11.72 -7.93 -3.68
CA ALA A 550 12.57 -7.68 -2.53
C ALA A 550 12.76 -8.93 -1.64
N TYR A 551 13.93 -9.02 -1.01
CA TYR A 551 14.35 -10.07 -0.06
C TYR A 551 14.28 -11.50 -0.62
N THR A 552 14.33 -11.64 -1.94
CA THR A 552 14.37 -12.96 -2.61
C THR A 552 15.82 -13.35 -2.87
N ASN A 553 16.18 -14.59 -2.52
CA ASN A 553 17.49 -15.13 -2.87
C ASN A 553 17.61 -15.24 -4.40
N ILE A 554 18.60 -14.57 -4.96
CA ILE A 554 19.02 -14.74 -6.34
C ILE A 554 20.43 -15.28 -6.39
N ALA A 555 20.70 -16.11 -7.39
CA ALA A 555 22.03 -16.65 -7.66
C ALA A 555 22.59 -15.99 -8.92
N VAL A 556 23.82 -15.47 -8.83
CA VAL A 556 24.60 -14.97 -9.95
C VAL A 556 25.80 -15.88 -10.12
N GLU A 557 25.90 -16.52 -11.30
CA GLU A 557 27.01 -17.39 -11.66
C GLU A 557 28.00 -16.60 -12.50
N VAL A 558 29.27 -16.60 -12.09
CA VAL A 558 30.35 -15.89 -12.75
C VAL A 558 31.43 -16.89 -13.18
N GLU A 559 31.83 -16.81 -14.45
CA GLU A 559 32.71 -17.83 -15.06
C GLU A 559 33.88 -17.24 -15.88
N LEU A 560 33.91 -15.92 -16.08
CA LEU A 560 34.90 -15.24 -16.94
C LEU A 560 35.49 -13.99 -16.27
N LEU A 561 36.80 -13.86 -16.36
CA LEU A 561 37.55 -12.63 -16.09
C LEU A 561 37.52 -11.73 -17.31
N SER A 562 37.24 -10.45 -17.08
CA SER A 562 37.36 -9.43 -18.12
C SER A 562 38.81 -9.03 -18.35
N SER A 563 39.18 -8.77 -19.60
CA SER A 563 40.46 -8.17 -19.95
C SER A 563 40.46 -6.67 -19.66
N ARG A 564 41.61 -6.11 -19.26
CA ARG A 564 41.76 -4.65 -19.05
C ARG A 564 41.48 -3.82 -20.30
N ASN A 565 41.66 -4.41 -21.49
CA ASN A 565 41.43 -3.74 -22.77
C ASN A 565 39.98 -3.88 -23.30
N ALA A 566 39.09 -4.49 -22.51
CA ALA A 566 37.66 -4.60 -22.81
C ALA A 566 37.32 -5.31 -24.14
N ARG A 567 38.09 -6.33 -24.54
CA ARG A 567 37.82 -7.14 -25.75
C ARG A 567 37.31 -8.52 -25.40
N THR A 568 36.14 -8.91 -25.93
CA THR A 568 35.48 -10.23 -25.71
C THR A 568 36.40 -11.39 -26.06
N SER A 569 37.22 -11.26 -27.11
CA SER A 569 38.18 -12.27 -27.54
C SER A 569 39.38 -12.46 -26.60
N GLU A 570 39.49 -11.63 -25.56
CA GLU A 570 40.60 -11.63 -24.59
C GLU A 570 40.10 -11.92 -23.16
N ALA A 571 38.81 -12.25 -22.97
CA ALA A 571 38.31 -12.75 -21.70
C ALA A 571 38.84 -14.18 -21.44
N ALA A 572 39.06 -14.52 -20.18
CA ALA A 572 39.54 -15.85 -19.78
C ALA A 572 38.61 -16.48 -18.75
N TYR A 573 38.44 -17.79 -18.84
CA TYR A 573 37.75 -18.55 -17.80
C TYR A 573 38.49 -18.41 -16.46
N LEU A 574 37.78 -18.57 -15.35
CA LEU A 574 38.43 -18.68 -14.05
C LEU A 574 39.36 -19.90 -14.06
N ALA A 575 40.58 -19.72 -13.59
CA ALA A 575 41.51 -20.83 -13.37
C ALA A 575 41.12 -21.63 -12.12
N ALA A 576 41.38 -22.93 -12.11
CA ALA A 576 41.24 -23.81 -10.95
C ALA A 576 42.10 -23.34 -9.77
N GLU A 577 41.69 -23.68 -8.55
CA GLU A 577 42.35 -23.34 -7.27
C GLU A 577 42.77 -21.87 -7.10
N SER A 578 42.10 -20.96 -7.80
CA SER A 578 42.51 -19.56 -7.86
C SER A 578 41.57 -18.69 -7.03
N PRO A 579 42.09 -17.81 -6.17
CA PRO A 579 41.25 -16.88 -5.40
C PRO A 579 40.76 -15.73 -6.29
N TYR A 580 39.49 -15.34 -6.12
CA TYR A 580 38.88 -14.21 -6.79
C TYR A 580 38.12 -13.31 -5.82
N ASN A 581 38.15 -11.99 -6.07
CA ASN A 581 37.24 -11.04 -5.43
C ASN A 581 36.02 -10.83 -6.33
N ILE A 582 34.83 -10.82 -5.73
CA ILE A 582 33.59 -10.55 -6.44
C ILE A 582 33.09 -9.14 -6.14
N PHE A 583 32.85 -8.34 -7.17
CA PHE A 583 32.21 -7.04 -7.07
C PHE A 583 30.83 -7.12 -7.71
N CYS A 584 29.81 -6.66 -6.99
CA CYS A 584 28.45 -6.58 -7.52
C CYS A 584 27.95 -5.14 -7.49
N PHE A 585 27.13 -4.79 -8.48
CA PHE A 585 26.46 -3.53 -8.65
C PHE A 585 24.95 -3.81 -8.74
N ALA A 586 24.13 -2.95 -8.15
CA ALA A 586 22.69 -3.05 -8.24
C ALA A 586 22.07 -1.71 -8.62
N SER A 587 21.00 -1.80 -9.41
CA SER A 587 20.13 -0.70 -9.80
C SER A 587 18.70 -1.16 -9.55
N ASP A 588 17.84 -0.29 -9.07
CA ASP A 588 16.41 -0.58 -9.02
C ASP A 588 15.82 -0.62 -10.45
N ASP A 589 14.56 -1.03 -10.56
CA ASP A 589 13.82 -1.18 -11.82
C ASP A 589 12.61 -0.22 -11.92
N TRP A 590 12.50 0.74 -11.01
CA TRP A 590 11.30 1.56 -10.88
C TRP A 590 11.03 2.41 -12.13
N ASP A 591 12.07 2.85 -12.84
CA ASP A 591 11.95 3.66 -14.05
C ASP A 591 11.33 2.85 -15.19
N PHE A 592 11.72 1.57 -15.29
CA PHE A 592 11.14 0.60 -16.20
C PHE A 592 9.68 0.28 -15.85
N GLU A 593 9.38 0.05 -14.57
CA GLU A 593 8.00 -0.19 -14.10
C GLU A 593 7.08 1.02 -14.38
N ALA A 594 7.54 2.24 -14.07
CA ALA A 594 6.76 3.45 -14.28
C ALA A 594 6.52 3.76 -15.77
N THR A 595 7.55 3.62 -16.61
CA THR A 595 7.43 3.91 -18.06
C THR A 595 6.75 2.78 -18.85
N GLY A 596 6.90 1.54 -18.39
CA GLY A 596 6.33 0.33 -18.99
C GLY A 596 4.90 0.00 -18.56
N ALA A 597 4.36 0.69 -17.55
CA ALA A 597 3.00 0.49 -17.05
C ALA A 597 1.95 0.61 -18.17
N THR A 598 1.03 -0.37 -18.24
CA THR A 598 -0.08 -0.37 -19.21
C THR A 598 -1.06 0.78 -18.98
N ASP A 599 -1.24 1.14 -17.71
CA ASP A 599 -2.16 2.18 -17.26
C ASP A 599 -1.35 3.30 -16.59
N GLN A 600 -1.49 4.51 -17.11
CA GLN A 600 -0.81 5.72 -16.62
C GLN A 600 -1.83 6.78 -16.25
N SER A 601 -1.49 7.64 -15.28
CA SER A 601 -2.32 8.79 -14.98
C SER A 601 -2.38 9.73 -16.17
N ILE A 602 -3.47 10.49 -16.27
CA ILE A 602 -3.56 11.62 -17.21
C ILE A 602 -2.52 12.71 -16.91
N ASN A 603 -1.94 12.71 -15.69
CA ASN A 603 -0.89 13.62 -15.29
C ASN A 603 0.52 13.08 -15.55
N PHE A 604 0.67 11.83 -16.02
CA PHE A 604 1.95 11.19 -16.19
C PHE A 604 2.82 11.93 -17.21
N GLN A 605 4.05 12.24 -16.82
CA GLN A 605 5.06 12.81 -17.71
C GLN A 605 6.34 11.99 -17.60
N SER A 606 6.78 11.41 -18.71
CA SER A 606 8.01 10.61 -18.75
C SER A 606 9.26 11.36 -18.28
N ALA A 607 9.29 12.69 -18.47
CA ALA A 607 10.36 13.55 -17.97
C ALA A 607 10.48 13.59 -16.44
N ASN A 608 9.41 13.25 -15.69
CA ASN A 608 9.40 13.22 -14.23
C ASN A 608 9.94 11.90 -13.64
N VAL A 609 10.04 10.84 -14.46
CA VAL A 609 10.59 9.54 -14.04
C VAL A 609 12.06 9.76 -13.62
N GLY A 610 12.92 10.21 -14.52
CA GLY A 610 14.34 10.35 -14.20
C GLY A 610 15.09 9.03 -14.36
N ALA A 611 16.31 8.95 -13.81
CA ALA A 611 17.16 7.77 -13.90
C ALA A 611 16.84 6.77 -12.77
N PRO A 612 17.16 5.47 -12.96
CA PRO A 612 17.08 4.49 -11.88
C PRO A 612 18.02 4.86 -10.73
N ASN A 613 17.68 4.43 -9.52
CA ASN A 613 18.52 4.61 -8.35
C ASN A 613 19.54 3.46 -8.28
N GLU A 614 20.80 3.85 -8.06
CA GLU A 614 21.94 2.95 -8.20
C GLU A 614 22.76 2.92 -6.91
N VAL A 615 23.34 1.75 -6.61
CA VAL A 615 24.31 1.63 -5.51
C VAL A 615 25.52 2.54 -5.75
N ILE A 616 26.10 3.05 -4.67
CA ILE A 616 27.33 3.84 -4.77
C ILE A 616 28.55 2.93 -4.64
N HIS A 617 29.71 3.44 -5.05
CA HIS A 617 30.98 2.72 -4.98
C HIS A 617 31.26 2.11 -3.59
N GLN A 618 30.89 2.80 -2.51
CA GLN A 618 31.08 2.28 -1.16
C GLN A 618 30.27 1.02 -0.89
N ASP A 619 29.00 0.96 -1.35
CA ASP A 619 28.13 -0.20 -1.17
C ASP A 619 28.71 -1.43 -1.91
N VAL A 620 29.32 -1.20 -3.08
CA VAL A 620 30.01 -2.21 -3.89
C VAL A 620 31.23 -2.78 -3.15
N LEU A 621 32.02 -1.90 -2.52
CA LEU A 621 33.18 -2.32 -1.70
C LEU A 621 32.75 -3.08 -0.44
N ASP A 622 31.72 -2.59 0.25
CA ASP A 622 31.21 -3.20 1.48
C ASP A 622 30.62 -4.59 1.19
N PHE A 623 29.90 -4.74 0.07
CA PHE A 623 29.41 -6.04 -0.38
C PHE A 623 30.55 -6.99 -0.76
N SER A 624 31.54 -6.53 -1.53
CA SER A 624 32.71 -7.34 -1.90
C SER A 624 33.49 -7.82 -0.67
N ALA A 625 33.66 -6.95 0.33
CA ALA A 625 34.30 -7.30 1.60
C ALA A 625 33.48 -8.33 2.40
N ALA A 626 32.14 -8.28 2.34
CA ALA A 626 31.27 -9.26 2.97
C ALA A 626 31.33 -10.64 2.30
N VAL A 627 31.49 -10.69 0.96
CA VAL A 627 31.71 -11.93 0.21
C VAL A 627 33.09 -12.52 0.54
N GLY A 628 34.13 -11.68 0.57
CA GLY A 628 35.51 -12.11 0.72
C GLY A 628 36.07 -12.75 -0.55
N GLN A 629 37.22 -13.42 -0.43
CA GLN A 629 37.82 -14.18 -1.53
C GLN A 629 37.13 -15.54 -1.67
N VAL A 630 36.77 -15.90 -2.90
CA VAL A 630 36.23 -17.22 -3.24
C VAL A 630 37.24 -17.95 -4.12
N ILE A 631 37.58 -19.18 -3.75
CA ILE A 631 38.54 -20.03 -4.46
C ILE A 631 37.72 -21.00 -5.33
N THR A 632 38.06 -21.11 -6.62
CA THR A 632 37.50 -22.11 -7.53
C THR A 632 37.87 -23.54 -7.11
N LEU A 633 37.09 -24.53 -7.54
CA LEU A 633 37.39 -25.93 -7.19
C LEU A 633 38.61 -26.45 -7.99
N ASP A 634 39.27 -27.48 -7.48
CA ASP A 634 40.04 -28.41 -8.31
C ASP A 634 39.20 -29.65 -8.53
N LEU A 635 38.95 -30.02 -9.79
CA LEU A 635 38.27 -31.27 -10.14
C LEU A 635 39.20 -32.22 -10.90
N THR A 636 40.49 -31.92 -11.04
CA THR A 636 41.46 -32.79 -11.69
C THR A 636 42.01 -33.79 -10.66
N PRO A 637 41.90 -35.11 -10.89
CA PRO A 637 42.47 -36.09 -9.96
C PRO A 637 44.01 -36.14 -10.02
N PRO A 638 44.68 -36.52 -8.91
CA PRO A 638 46.13 -36.59 -8.87
C PRO A 638 46.65 -37.70 -9.78
N THR A 639 47.76 -37.49 -10.47
CA THR A 639 48.47 -38.56 -11.18
C THR A 639 49.50 -39.22 -10.27
N ILE A 640 49.53 -40.56 -10.23
CA ILE A 640 50.45 -41.34 -9.40
C ILE A 640 51.67 -41.75 -10.22
N GLN A 641 52.87 -41.51 -9.71
CA GLN A 641 54.11 -42.05 -10.28
C GLN A 641 54.76 -42.99 -9.28
N ILE A 642 54.93 -44.27 -9.62
CA ILE A 642 55.60 -45.25 -8.76
C ILE A 642 57.06 -45.36 -9.17
N ASN A 643 57.95 -44.98 -8.26
CA ASN A 643 59.40 -44.91 -8.51
C ASN A 643 60.07 -46.27 -8.29
N SER A 644 59.71 -46.99 -7.22
CA SER A 644 60.24 -48.32 -6.91
C SER A 644 59.35 -49.10 -5.94
N VAL A 645 59.46 -50.43 -5.97
CA VAL A 645 58.85 -51.34 -4.99
C VAL A 645 59.94 -52.25 -4.41
N SER A 646 60.01 -52.38 -3.10
CA SER A 646 60.98 -53.26 -2.41
C SER A 646 60.29 -54.14 -1.38
N THR A 647 60.81 -55.35 -1.16
CA THR A 647 60.23 -56.34 -0.24
C THR A 647 61.20 -56.87 0.80
N THR A 648 60.60 -57.30 1.90
CA THR A 648 61.19 -58.13 2.95
C THR A 648 60.28 -59.34 3.18
N GLU A 649 60.59 -60.19 4.16
CA GLU A 649 59.72 -61.30 4.58
C GLU A 649 58.32 -60.82 5.03
N THR A 650 58.22 -59.63 5.63
CA THR A 650 56.99 -59.18 6.32
C THR A 650 56.42 -57.85 5.81
N THR A 651 57.12 -57.16 4.91
CA THR A 651 56.73 -55.81 4.44
C THR A 651 57.00 -55.64 2.94
N ILE A 652 56.04 -55.03 2.23
CA ILE A 652 56.22 -54.45 0.90
C ILE A 652 56.24 -52.92 1.05
N THR A 653 57.24 -52.24 0.51
CA THR A 653 57.34 -50.77 0.51
C THR A 653 57.18 -50.25 -0.91
N VAL A 654 56.22 -49.33 -1.11
CA VAL A 654 55.93 -48.69 -2.38
C VAL A 654 56.38 -47.23 -2.31
N ASN A 655 57.39 -46.87 -3.10
CA ASN A 655 57.88 -45.49 -3.20
C ASN A 655 57.17 -44.79 -4.37
N LEU A 656 56.44 -43.70 -4.09
CA LEU A 656 55.61 -43.00 -5.07
C LEU A 656 55.64 -41.46 -4.94
N GLU A 657 55.21 -40.78 -5.99
CA GLU A 657 54.99 -39.34 -6.08
C GLU A 657 53.59 -39.03 -6.65
N LEU A 658 52.99 -37.92 -6.23
CA LEU A 658 51.74 -37.38 -6.78
C LEU A 658 52.00 -36.06 -7.51
N SER A 659 51.21 -35.77 -8.55
CA SER A 659 51.30 -34.49 -9.29
C SER A 659 50.82 -33.27 -8.50
N GLU A 660 50.09 -33.48 -7.39
CA GLU A 660 49.61 -32.45 -6.46
C GLU A 660 49.56 -33.00 -5.02
N THR A 661 49.19 -32.16 -4.06
CA THR A 661 49.12 -32.56 -2.64
C THR A 661 47.92 -33.50 -2.48
N GLY A 662 48.05 -34.57 -1.72
CA GLY A 662 46.95 -35.53 -1.57
C GLY A 662 47.34 -36.70 -0.70
N THR A 663 46.44 -37.68 -0.60
CA THR A 663 46.70 -38.91 0.16
C THR A 663 46.76 -40.11 -0.78
N ALA A 664 47.76 -40.97 -0.60
CA ALA A 664 47.90 -42.20 -1.36
C ALA A 664 47.61 -43.42 -0.47
N TRP A 665 46.93 -44.42 -1.03
CA TRP A 665 46.70 -45.73 -0.44
C TRP A 665 47.19 -46.82 -1.37
N CYS A 666 47.79 -47.88 -0.84
CA CYS A 666 48.18 -49.03 -1.63
C CYS A 666 47.76 -50.34 -0.96
N GLN A 667 47.32 -51.31 -1.74
CA GLN A 667 46.98 -52.65 -1.28
C GLN A 667 47.73 -53.70 -2.08
N ALA A 668 48.32 -54.67 -1.38
CA ALA A 668 48.86 -55.88 -1.99
C ALA A 668 47.78 -56.95 -2.09
N VAL A 669 47.62 -57.55 -3.26
CA VAL A 669 46.72 -58.67 -3.50
C VAL A 669 47.52 -59.83 -4.10
N ARG A 670 47.27 -61.06 -3.64
CA ARG A 670 48.00 -62.23 -4.14
C ARG A 670 47.89 -62.33 -5.67
N HIS A 671 48.99 -62.70 -6.31
CA HIS A 671 49.02 -62.75 -7.78
C HIS A 671 47.93 -63.68 -8.34
N GLY A 672 47.22 -63.19 -9.36
CA GLY A 672 46.14 -63.94 -10.02
C GLY A 672 44.78 -63.89 -9.33
N PHE A 673 44.64 -63.15 -8.22
CA PHE A 673 43.35 -62.85 -7.61
C PHE A 673 42.69 -61.63 -8.30
N ASN A 674 41.41 -61.39 -7.97
CA ASN A 674 40.68 -60.26 -8.54
C ASN A 674 41.29 -58.92 -8.10
N VAL A 675 41.28 -57.95 -9.01
CA VAL A 675 41.64 -56.56 -8.74
C VAL A 675 40.76 -56.02 -7.60
N PRO A 676 41.34 -55.42 -6.54
CA PRO A 676 40.57 -54.84 -5.45
C PRO A 676 39.82 -53.60 -5.93
N THR A 677 38.61 -53.39 -5.43
CA THR A 677 37.84 -52.15 -5.60
C THR A 677 38.50 -50.99 -4.86
N ILE A 678 38.23 -49.74 -5.26
CA ILE A 678 38.75 -48.54 -4.57
C ILE A 678 38.43 -48.60 -3.07
N LEU A 679 37.21 -49.01 -2.72
CA LEU A 679 36.81 -49.14 -1.31
C LEU A 679 37.65 -50.19 -0.57
N GLU A 680 38.03 -51.30 -1.20
CA GLU A 680 38.90 -52.31 -0.56
C GLU A 680 40.32 -51.77 -0.33
N ILE A 681 40.83 -50.96 -1.26
CA ILE A 681 42.14 -50.28 -1.12
C ILE A 681 42.10 -49.28 0.04
N LEU A 682 41.05 -48.45 0.11
CA LEU A 682 40.85 -47.50 1.21
C LEU A 682 40.69 -48.22 2.56
N ASP A 683 39.92 -49.32 2.59
CA ASP A 683 39.70 -50.14 3.80
C ASP A 683 40.98 -50.83 4.29
N SER A 684 41.95 -51.10 3.40
CA SER A 684 43.26 -51.65 3.79
C SER A 684 44.02 -50.69 4.72
N ASN A 685 43.80 -49.38 4.55
CA ASN A 685 44.36 -48.29 5.34
C ASN A 685 45.91 -48.34 5.46
N PHE A 686 46.58 -48.83 4.41
CA PHE A 686 48.01 -48.60 4.20
C PHE A 686 48.14 -47.32 3.38
N THR A 687 48.50 -46.23 4.03
CA THR A 687 48.40 -44.89 3.46
C THR A 687 49.60 -44.02 3.80
N SER A 688 49.82 -42.98 3.00
CA SER A 688 50.75 -41.90 3.29
C SER A 688 50.22 -40.59 2.71
N GLU A 689 50.27 -39.54 3.52
CA GLU A 689 50.02 -38.17 3.07
C GLU A 689 51.19 -37.68 2.23
N TYR A 690 50.89 -37.01 1.12
CA TYR A 690 51.86 -36.46 0.18
C TYR A 690 51.66 -34.95 0.07
N VAL A 691 52.71 -34.19 0.36
CA VAL A 691 52.68 -32.73 0.19
C VAL A 691 53.46 -32.36 -1.07
N HIS A 692 52.76 -31.85 -2.08
CA HIS A 692 53.41 -31.39 -3.30
C HIS A 692 54.06 -30.03 -3.06
N VAL A 693 55.34 -30.06 -2.70
CA VAL A 693 56.22 -28.90 -2.77
C VAL A 693 56.86 -28.91 -4.16
N GLY A 694 56.72 -27.82 -4.91
CA GLY A 694 57.18 -27.74 -6.31
C GLY A 694 58.60 -28.26 -6.56
N PRO A 695 58.99 -28.51 -7.81
CA PRO A 695 60.10 -29.41 -8.16
C PRO A 695 61.44 -29.04 -7.49
N PRO A 696 62.21 -30.04 -6.98
CA PRO A 696 61.97 -31.48 -7.07
C PRO A 696 61.03 -32.02 -5.97
N THR A 697 60.07 -32.83 -6.40
CA THR A 697 59.16 -33.61 -5.57
C THR A 697 59.94 -34.63 -4.74
N VAL A 698 59.60 -34.77 -3.45
CA VAL A 698 60.18 -35.79 -2.57
C VAL A 698 59.23 -37.00 -2.56
N PRO A 699 59.69 -38.21 -2.94
CA PRO A 699 58.85 -39.40 -2.91
C PRO A 699 58.41 -39.76 -1.48
N VAL A 700 57.25 -40.41 -1.35
CA VAL A 700 56.73 -40.97 -0.09
C VAL A 700 56.66 -42.49 -0.15
N ASP A 701 56.81 -43.14 1.01
CA ASP A 701 56.78 -44.59 1.16
C ASP A 701 55.47 -45.07 1.76
N VAL A 702 54.66 -45.80 0.98
CA VAL A 702 53.50 -46.54 1.50
C VAL A 702 53.95 -47.93 1.93
N GLN A 703 53.86 -48.22 3.23
CA GLN A 703 54.23 -49.52 3.80
C GLN A 703 53.03 -50.46 3.90
N ILE A 704 53.11 -51.61 3.24
CA ILE A 704 52.10 -52.66 3.25
C ILE A 704 52.62 -53.83 4.09
N LEU A 705 51.95 -54.08 5.22
CA LEU A 705 52.36 -55.09 6.22
C LEU A 705 51.53 -56.40 6.13
N GLY A 706 50.55 -56.45 5.24
CA GLY A 706 49.64 -57.58 5.06
C GLY A 706 48.79 -57.42 3.79
N TYR A 707 48.07 -58.47 3.39
CA TYR A 707 47.35 -58.50 2.11
C TYR A 707 45.82 -58.54 2.24
N ASP A 708 45.29 -58.71 3.45
CA ASP A 708 43.83 -58.76 3.69
C ASP A 708 43.51 -58.19 5.08
N ARG A 709 42.80 -57.06 5.10
CA ARG A 709 42.24 -56.41 6.29
C ARG A 709 40.71 -56.51 6.17
N PRO A 710 40.05 -57.47 6.84
CA PRO A 710 38.62 -57.73 6.65
C PRO A 710 37.77 -56.50 6.96
N ARG A 711 36.80 -56.22 6.09
CA ARG A 711 35.80 -55.17 6.28
C ARG A 711 35.07 -55.31 7.63
N ASN A 712 35.06 -54.23 8.41
CA ASN A 712 33.99 -53.84 9.36
C ASN A 712 33.90 -54.40 10.79
N TRP A 713 34.95 -54.98 11.40
CA TRP A 713 34.87 -55.21 12.87
C TRP A 713 36.13 -54.95 13.69
N ASP A 714 37.33 -55.15 13.12
CA ASP A 714 38.57 -54.94 13.87
C ASP A 714 39.69 -54.39 12.97
N PRO A 715 40.00 -53.08 13.05
CA PRO A 715 41.11 -52.50 12.29
C PRO A 715 42.48 -53.05 12.74
N THR A 716 42.58 -53.80 13.84
CA THR A 716 43.85 -54.41 14.26
C THR A 716 44.11 -55.79 13.63
N TYR A 717 43.09 -56.42 13.04
CA TYR A 717 43.26 -57.70 12.37
C TYR A 717 43.83 -57.50 10.96
N MET A 718 45.03 -58.04 10.73
CA MET A 718 45.72 -57.99 9.45
C MET A 718 46.22 -59.40 9.14
N THR A 719 45.92 -59.91 7.94
CA THR A 719 46.52 -61.16 7.49
C THR A 719 47.96 -60.89 7.07
N PRO A 720 48.98 -61.46 7.75
CA PRO A 720 50.37 -61.23 7.42
C PRO A 720 50.68 -61.60 5.96
N LEU A 721 51.66 -60.93 5.37
CA LEU A 721 52.21 -61.38 4.08
C LEU A 721 52.76 -62.81 4.23
N GLN A 722 52.52 -63.64 3.23
CA GLN A 722 53.09 -64.99 3.20
C GLN A 722 54.51 -64.91 2.65
N LEU A 723 55.42 -65.70 3.21
CA LEU A 723 56.78 -65.85 2.68
C LEU A 723 56.72 -66.44 1.26
N GLY A 724 57.75 -66.16 0.46
CA GLY A 724 57.89 -66.66 -0.92
C GLY A 724 56.74 -66.33 -1.89
N THR A 725 55.82 -65.43 -1.54
CA THR A 725 54.54 -65.25 -2.24
C THR A 725 54.53 -64.01 -3.14
N TYR A 726 53.98 -64.14 -4.35
CA TYR A 726 53.80 -63.03 -5.28
C TYR A 726 52.54 -62.19 -4.98
N TYR A 727 52.70 -60.88 -5.04
CA TYR A 727 51.65 -59.88 -4.90
C TYR A 727 51.63 -58.91 -6.09
N ASP A 728 50.42 -58.56 -6.51
CA ASP A 728 50.12 -57.43 -7.39
C ASP A 728 49.76 -56.21 -6.51
N ILE A 729 50.37 -55.05 -6.76
CA ILE A 729 50.20 -53.84 -5.94
C ILE A 729 49.25 -52.85 -6.62
N TYR A 730 48.17 -52.49 -5.94
CA TYR A 730 47.18 -51.53 -6.43
C TYR A 730 47.21 -50.27 -5.58
N CYS A 731 47.45 -49.11 -6.19
CA CYS A 731 47.44 -47.83 -5.49
C CYS A 731 46.31 -46.92 -5.98
N TYR A 732 45.71 -46.20 -5.04
CA TYR A 732 44.70 -45.17 -5.24
C TYR A 732 45.19 -43.89 -4.57
N ALA A 733 44.88 -42.74 -5.13
CA ALA A 733 45.14 -41.45 -4.52
C ALA A 733 43.92 -40.54 -4.69
N ASP A 734 43.66 -39.74 -3.68
CA ASP A 734 42.76 -38.60 -3.74
C ASP A 734 43.53 -37.30 -3.45
N ASP A 735 43.00 -36.22 -3.99
CA ASP A 735 43.46 -34.86 -3.67
C ASP A 735 42.97 -34.46 -2.27
N ASP A 736 43.76 -33.65 -1.58
CA ASP A 736 43.40 -33.10 -0.29
C ASP A 736 42.14 -32.23 -0.41
N LEU A 737 41.22 -32.41 0.52
CA LEU A 737 40.00 -31.63 0.60
C LEU A 737 40.35 -30.13 0.70
N CYS A 738 40.17 -29.37 -0.39
CA CYS A 738 40.26 -27.91 -0.30
C CYS A 738 39.33 -27.41 0.80
N VAL A 739 39.78 -26.43 1.60
CA VAL A 739 39.06 -25.97 2.80
C VAL A 739 37.68 -25.43 2.38
N GLY A 740 36.63 -26.23 2.57
CA GLY A 740 35.24 -25.91 2.21
C GLY A 740 34.65 -26.70 1.04
N CYS A 741 35.44 -27.53 0.36
CA CYS A 741 35.00 -28.37 -0.74
C CYS A 741 34.16 -29.56 -0.26
N LYS A 742 33.09 -29.92 -0.97
CA LYS A 742 32.18 -31.02 -0.59
C LYS A 742 32.56 -32.37 -1.20
N VAL A 743 33.53 -32.41 -2.09
CA VAL A 743 33.91 -33.60 -2.85
C VAL A 743 35.43 -33.69 -2.90
N THR A 744 35.96 -34.90 -2.71
CA THR A 744 37.34 -35.25 -3.07
C THR A 744 37.30 -35.93 -4.44
N ASN A 745 38.27 -35.59 -5.29
CA ASN A 745 38.44 -36.25 -6.58
C ASN A 745 39.66 -37.18 -6.50
N GLY A 746 39.42 -38.47 -6.70
CA GLY A 746 40.49 -39.46 -6.72
C GLY A 746 40.60 -40.18 -8.05
N VAL A 747 41.72 -40.87 -8.23
CA VAL A 747 42.05 -41.56 -9.48
C VAL A 747 40.97 -42.56 -9.89
N SER A 748 40.68 -42.62 -11.19
CA SER A 748 39.65 -43.54 -11.69
C SER A 748 40.00 -45.01 -11.41
N PHE A 749 38.98 -45.86 -11.24
CA PHE A 749 39.20 -47.32 -11.11
C PHE A 749 39.92 -47.92 -12.33
N ASN A 750 39.73 -47.35 -13.52
CA ASN A 750 40.46 -47.76 -14.71
C ASN A 750 41.96 -47.49 -14.57
N TYR A 751 42.33 -46.34 -13.97
CA TYR A 751 43.73 -46.03 -13.66
C TYR A 751 44.31 -47.04 -12.67
N VAL A 752 43.63 -47.28 -11.53
CA VAL A 752 44.04 -48.27 -10.51
C VAL A 752 44.24 -49.68 -11.09
N SER A 753 43.31 -50.13 -11.94
CA SER A 753 43.35 -51.48 -12.51
C SER A 753 44.38 -51.66 -13.64
N THR A 754 44.85 -50.57 -14.24
CA THR A 754 45.85 -50.61 -15.33
C THR A 754 47.27 -50.35 -14.85
N SER A 755 47.48 -49.45 -13.89
CA SER A 755 48.80 -49.13 -13.32
C SER A 755 49.38 -50.28 -12.48
N ALA A 756 48.54 -51.05 -11.79
CA ALA A 756 48.95 -52.16 -10.93
C ALA A 756 49.50 -53.40 -11.66
N ARG A 757 49.10 -53.60 -12.93
CA ARG A 757 49.48 -54.80 -13.71
C ARG A 757 50.98 -54.94 -13.96
N GLU A 758 51.74 -53.87 -13.77
CA GLU A 758 53.18 -53.82 -14.03
C GLU A 758 54.03 -53.98 -12.75
N LEU A 759 53.42 -53.98 -11.56
CA LEU A 759 54.12 -53.99 -10.26
C LEU A 759 53.96 -55.31 -9.52
N LYS A 760 54.58 -56.35 -10.08
CA LYS A 760 54.65 -57.68 -9.45
C LYS A 760 55.84 -57.73 -8.50
N VAL A 761 55.60 -58.14 -7.26
CA VAL A 761 56.68 -58.28 -6.27
C VAL A 761 56.51 -59.57 -5.46
N ARG A 762 57.63 -60.21 -5.08
CA ARG A 762 57.67 -61.42 -4.25
C ARG A 762 58.22 -61.06 -2.87
N THR A 763 57.59 -61.54 -1.81
CA THR A 763 58.21 -61.55 -0.47
C THR A 763 59.39 -62.51 -0.46
N LEU A 764 60.41 -62.19 0.35
CA LEU A 764 61.58 -63.06 0.50
C LEU A 764 61.27 -64.20 1.48
N ASP A 765 61.95 -65.34 1.33
CA ASP A 765 62.09 -66.37 2.37
C ASP A 765 63.59 -66.56 2.65
N LEU A 766 64.02 -66.25 3.87
CA LEU A 766 65.44 -66.32 4.28
C LEU A 766 65.59 -67.09 5.60
N THR A 767 64.58 -67.85 6.05
CA THR A 767 64.66 -68.56 7.33
C THR A 767 65.11 -70.02 7.16
N PRO A 768 65.87 -70.63 8.09
CA PRO A 768 66.29 -72.03 7.94
C PRO A 768 65.20 -73.07 8.26
N PRO A 769 65.26 -74.27 7.66
CA PRO A 769 64.28 -75.34 7.85
C PRO A 769 64.11 -75.76 9.30
N GLN A 770 62.86 -75.92 9.72
CA GLN A 770 62.49 -76.55 10.98
C GLN A 770 62.10 -78.00 10.73
N MET A 771 62.82 -78.91 11.38
CA MET A 771 62.50 -80.33 11.36
C MET A 771 61.92 -80.75 12.71
N ARG A 772 60.88 -81.56 12.67
CA ARG A 772 60.20 -82.11 13.83
C ARG A 772 60.27 -83.64 13.83
N PHE A 773 60.69 -84.22 14.96
CA PHE A 773 60.62 -85.66 15.18
C PHE A 773 59.17 -86.12 15.42
N ILE A 774 58.76 -87.19 14.75
CA ILE A 774 57.44 -87.83 14.96
C ILE A 774 57.59 -89.18 15.66
N ALA A 775 58.39 -90.09 15.09
CA ALA A 775 58.59 -91.42 15.62
C ALA A 775 59.89 -92.06 15.09
N ALA A 776 60.45 -93.02 15.83
CA ALA A 776 61.50 -93.91 15.35
C ALA A 776 61.28 -95.32 15.91
N GLU A 777 61.44 -96.32 15.06
CA GLU A 777 61.33 -97.73 15.47
C GLU A 777 62.27 -98.63 14.66
N SER A 778 62.66 -99.78 15.22
CA SER A 778 63.37 -100.79 14.45
C SER A 778 62.36 -101.70 13.75
N ILE A 779 62.48 -101.80 12.42
CA ILE A 779 61.54 -102.54 11.56
C ILE A 779 62.12 -103.88 11.08
N ALA A 780 63.45 -104.03 11.13
CA ALA A 780 64.15 -105.26 10.79
C ALA A 780 65.44 -105.39 11.60
N ARG A 781 66.09 -106.54 11.53
CA ARG A 781 67.35 -106.82 12.23
C ARG A 781 68.49 -105.87 11.87
N ASP A 782 68.41 -105.22 10.71
CA ASP A 782 69.43 -104.32 10.17
C ASP A 782 68.84 -102.97 9.74
N GLN A 783 67.62 -102.64 10.20
CA GLN A 783 66.91 -101.43 9.78
C GLN A 783 66.23 -100.67 10.93
N ILE A 784 66.31 -99.34 10.87
CA ILE A 784 65.55 -98.39 11.69
C ILE A 784 64.76 -97.48 10.74
N ILE A 785 63.48 -97.23 11.03
CA ILE A 785 62.68 -96.20 10.38
C ILE A 785 62.56 -94.99 11.30
N ILE A 786 62.64 -93.80 10.72
CA ILE A 786 62.51 -92.51 11.40
C ILE A 786 61.48 -91.69 10.62
N THR A 787 60.41 -91.28 11.28
CA THR A 787 59.37 -90.42 10.71
C THR A 787 59.58 -88.99 11.19
N LEU A 788 59.64 -88.05 10.24
CA LEU A 788 59.96 -86.63 10.46
C LEU A 788 58.97 -85.73 9.72
N GLN A 789 58.83 -84.47 10.13
CA GLN A 789 58.14 -83.41 9.38
C GLN A 789 59.10 -82.23 9.19
N VAL A 790 59.15 -81.65 7.99
CA VAL A 790 59.88 -80.40 7.70
C VAL A 790 58.88 -79.32 7.30
N ASP A 791 59.04 -78.09 7.77
CA ASP A 791 58.05 -77.02 7.61
C ASP A 791 58.12 -76.23 6.30
N GLU A 792 59.18 -76.39 5.53
CA GLU A 792 59.42 -75.77 4.21
C GLU A 792 60.13 -76.74 3.23
N GLY A 793 60.39 -76.28 2.01
CA GLY A 793 61.15 -76.96 0.97
C GLY A 793 62.54 -77.37 1.48
N ALA A 794 62.89 -78.66 1.37
CA ALA A 794 64.18 -79.11 1.87
C ALA A 794 64.66 -80.45 1.33
N LYS A 795 65.98 -80.62 1.34
CA LYS A 795 66.65 -81.94 1.30
C LYS A 795 66.93 -82.46 2.70
N VAL A 796 66.69 -83.75 2.92
CA VAL A 796 66.88 -84.40 4.22
C VAL A 796 67.96 -85.49 4.18
N TRP A 797 68.76 -85.55 5.25
CA TRP A 797 69.73 -86.61 5.53
C TRP A 797 69.54 -87.13 6.96
N CYS A 798 69.62 -88.45 7.15
CA CYS A 798 69.72 -89.07 8.46
C CYS A 798 70.87 -90.07 8.52
N ALA A 799 71.47 -90.24 9.69
CA ALA A 799 72.55 -91.20 9.89
C ALA A 799 72.55 -91.73 11.33
N ALA A 800 72.97 -92.98 11.50
CA ALA A 800 73.04 -93.66 12.80
C ALA A 800 74.46 -94.17 13.10
N TRP A 801 74.87 -94.06 14.36
CA TRP A 801 76.13 -94.58 14.89
C TRP A 801 75.90 -95.32 16.21
N ASP A 802 76.63 -96.43 16.38
CA ASP A 802 76.69 -97.23 17.62
C ASP A 802 77.66 -96.63 18.66
N THR A 803 78.50 -95.70 18.21
CA THR A 803 79.53 -95.00 18.97
C THR A 803 79.49 -93.51 18.63
N ASP A 804 79.87 -92.65 19.58
CA ASP A 804 79.74 -91.19 19.42
C ASP A 804 80.58 -90.69 18.22
N PRO A 805 79.95 -90.12 17.17
CA PRO A 805 80.65 -89.56 16.01
C PRO A 805 81.42 -88.26 16.31
N SER A 806 81.34 -87.74 17.54
CA SER A 806 82.00 -86.49 17.97
C SER A 806 81.63 -85.28 17.11
N LEU A 807 80.34 -85.14 16.78
CA LEU A 807 79.85 -84.00 15.98
C LEU A 807 80.08 -82.69 16.75
N VAL A 808 80.65 -81.70 16.07
CA VAL A 808 80.87 -80.35 16.61
C VAL A 808 80.45 -79.31 15.58
N SER A 809 79.98 -78.16 16.07
CA SER A 809 79.70 -76.98 15.24
C SER A 809 80.98 -76.32 14.72
N ALA A 810 82.09 -76.48 15.44
CA ALA A 810 83.37 -75.83 15.17
C ALA A 810 84.41 -76.80 14.58
N GLY A 811 84.53 -76.77 13.25
CA GLY A 811 85.53 -77.49 12.49
C GLY A 811 85.11 -77.51 11.03
N GLN A 812 85.45 -76.47 10.27
CA GLN A 812 85.18 -76.48 8.84
C GLN A 812 86.08 -77.53 8.16
N ASP A 813 85.53 -78.35 7.26
CA ASP A 813 86.35 -79.09 6.29
C ASP A 813 87.14 -78.08 5.41
N TRP A 814 88.14 -78.53 4.64
CA TRP A 814 88.95 -77.72 3.71
C TRP A 814 88.13 -76.91 2.68
N VAL A 815 86.82 -77.17 2.59
CA VAL A 815 85.83 -76.49 1.72
C VAL A 815 84.86 -75.58 2.49
N GLY A 816 85.00 -75.39 3.80
CA GLY A 816 84.20 -74.43 4.58
C GLY A 816 82.90 -74.98 5.20
N ASN A 817 82.57 -76.26 5.03
CA ASN A 817 81.36 -76.85 5.61
C ASN A 817 81.57 -77.27 7.08
N PRO A 818 80.59 -77.05 7.98
CA PRO A 818 80.66 -77.52 9.36
C PRO A 818 80.85 -79.04 9.43
N ASN A 819 81.70 -79.50 10.36
CA ASN A 819 82.03 -80.92 10.55
C ASN A 819 80.79 -81.84 10.60
N TYR A 820 79.71 -81.41 11.27
CA TYR A 820 78.50 -82.21 11.40
C TYR A 820 77.79 -82.47 10.06
N VAL A 821 77.72 -81.48 9.16
CA VAL A 821 77.09 -81.60 7.84
C VAL A 821 77.82 -82.66 7.01
N THR A 822 79.15 -82.55 6.94
CA THR A 822 79.98 -83.49 6.19
C THR A 822 79.89 -84.91 6.77
N GLN A 823 79.94 -85.06 8.09
CA GLN A 823 79.84 -86.37 8.73
C GLN A 823 78.47 -87.03 8.49
N ILE A 824 77.36 -86.30 8.68
CA ILE A 824 76.01 -86.82 8.46
C ILE A 824 75.80 -87.20 6.99
N LYS A 825 76.15 -86.30 6.04
CA LYS A 825 76.02 -86.58 4.61
C LYS A 825 76.88 -87.78 4.18
N SER A 826 78.14 -87.83 4.63
CA SER A 826 79.05 -88.94 4.28
C SER A 826 78.54 -90.28 4.79
N LYS A 827 78.06 -90.35 6.03
CA LYS A 827 77.52 -91.57 6.62
C LYS A 827 76.20 -91.99 5.98
N ALA A 828 75.33 -91.05 5.66
CA ALA A 828 74.08 -91.31 4.94
C ALA A 828 74.31 -91.88 3.52
N SER A 829 75.48 -91.61 2.93
CA SER A 829 75.89 -92.08 1.60
C SER A 829 76.79 -93.34 1.60
N ASP A 830 77.13 -93.90 2.76
CA ASP A 830 78.04 -95.05 2.87
C ASP A 830 77.31 -96.39 2.68
N CYS A 831 77.29 -96.87 1.43
CA CYS A 831 76.67 -98.14 1.00
C CYS A 831 77.25 -99.41 1.66
N SER A 832 78.26 -99.30 2.53
CA SER A 832 78.88 -100.47 3.16
C SER A 832 78.32 -100.81 4.53
N LEU A 833 77.71 -99.85 5.25
CA LEU A 833 77.33 -100.02 6.66
C LEU A 833 76.09 -99.21 7.12
N ALA A 834 75.52 -98.30 6.31
CA ALA A 834 74.11 -97.93 6.43
C ALA A 834 73.57 -97.16 5.21
N ASP A 835 72.65 -97.76 4.44
CA ASP A 835 71.95 -97.04 3.36
C ASP A 835 70.80 -96.21 3.96
N CYS A 836 70.90 -94.87 3.88
CA CYS A 836 69.80 -93.95 4.19
C CYS A 836 68.94 -93.74 2.95
N ALA A 837 67.67 -94.13 3.01
CA ALA A 837 66.70 -93.92 1.94
C ALA A 837 65.33 -93.53 2.50
N ASP A 838 64.48 -92.91 1.69
CA ASP A 838 63.07 -92.76 2.03
C ASP A 838 62.31 -94.11 1.93
N SER A 839 61.05 -94.14 2.35
CA SER A 839 60.20 -95.34 2.21
C SER A 839 59.89 -95.75 0.76
N PHE A 840 60.25 -94.93 -0.23
CA PHE A 840 60.15 -95.24 -1.65
C PHE A 840 61.48 -95.74 -2.26
N GLY A 841 62.56 -95.79 -1.48
CA GLY A 841 63.89 -96.25 -1.89
C GLY A 841 64.77 -95.18 -2.53
N ASN A 842 64.39 -93.89 -2.47
CA ASN A 842 65.22 -92.78 -2.92
C ASN A 842 66.28 -92.47 -1.86
N GLN A 843 67.54 -92.28 -2.25
CA GLN A 843 68.62 -92.02 -1.30
C GLN A 843 68.47 -90.66 -0.63
N CYS A 844 68.80 -90.58 0.66
CA CYS A 844 68.80 -89.33 1.40
C CYS A 844 69.69 -88.26 0.71
N GLY A 845 69.19 -87.03 0.62
CA GLY A 845 69.82 -85.94 -0.14
C GLY A 845 69.62 -85.95 -1.66
N THR A 846 68.96 -86.99 -2.21
CA THR A 846 68.62 -87.07 -3.65
C THR A 846 67.14 -86.83 -3.94
N PHE A 847 66.29 -86.87 -2.92
CA PHE A 847 64.88 -86.48 -3.00
C PHE A 847 64.64 -85.17 -2.26
N TRP A 848 63.53 -84.52 -2.61
CA TRP A 848 63.09 -83.26 -2.03
C TRP A 848 61.80 -83.46 -1.23
N ILE A 849 61.69 -82.74 -0.13
CA ILE A 849 60.41 -82.41 0.48
C ILE A 849 59.98 -81.11 -0.18
N TYR A 850 58.86 -81.16 -0.89
CA TYR A 850 58.43 -80.02 -1.70
C TYR A 850 57.48 -79.11 -0.91
N ASP A 851 57.57 -77.81 -1.15
CA ASP A 851 56.59 -76.82 -0.73
C ASP A 851 55.97 -76.07 -1.91
N MET A 852 55.24 -74.99 -1.61
CA MET A 852 54.42 -74.36 -2.63
C MET A 852 55.20 -73.42 -3.55
N ASP A 853 56.37 -72.94 -3.16
CA ASP A 853 57.17 -72.03 -3.97
C ASP A 853 58.17 -72.70 -4.90
N ASP A 854 58.41 -74.00 -4.73
CA ASP A 854 58.99 -74.87 -5.76
C ASP A 854 58.32 -74.73 -7.13
N ILE A 855 57.01 -74.42 -7.16
CA ILE A 855 56.25 -74.23 -8.41
C ILE A 855 56.80 -73.06 -9.25
N VAL A 856 57.47 -72.07 -8.64
CA VAL A 856 57.84 -70.82 -9.33
C VAL A 856 59.26 -70.40 -8.96
N ASP A 857 60.18 -71.34 -9.11
CA ASP A 857 61.59 -71.11 -8.80
C ASP A 857 62.28 -70.31 -9.92
N VAL A 858 62.67 -69.05 -9.63
CA VAL A 858 63.04 -68.08 -10.68
C VAL A 858 64.52 -68.18 -11.06
N ILE A 859 65.38 -68.74 -10.22
CA ILE A 859 66.83 -68.80 -10.47
C ILE A 859 67.42 -70.04 -9.77
N ASN A 860 67.62 -71.12 -10.54
CA ASN A 860 68.27 -72.42 -10.22
C ASN A 860 67.36 -73.56 -9.72
N ALA A 861 66.43 -73.99 -10.57
CA ALA A 861 65.66 -75.25 -10.46
C ALA A 861 66.55 -76.48 -10.16
N ALA A 862 66.71 -76.80 -8.88
CA ALA A 862 67.45 -77.99 -8.42
C ALA A 862 66.51 -79.16 -8.08
N ASP A 863 65.19 -78.91 -8.02
CA ASP A 863 64.12 -79.81 -7.61
C ASP A 863 63.24 -80.28 -8.79
N GLY A 864 63.11 -79.46 -9.84
CA GLY A 864 62.47 -79.80 -11.11
C GLY A 864 60.95 -79.65 -11.13
N VAL A 865 60.34 -79.05 -10.11
CA VAL A 865 58.92 -78.66 -10.11
C VAL A 865 58.82 -77.25 -10.67
N THR A 866 57.89 -77.00 -11.60
CA THR A 866 57.67 -75.66 -12.18
C THR A 866 56.18 -75.34 -12.39
N THR A 867 55.32 -76.28 -12.02
CA THR A 867 53.88 -76.17 -12.16
C THR A 867 53.18 -76.80 -10.97
N ARG A 868 51.97 -76.31 -10.67
CA ARG A 868 51.15 -76.90 -9.62
C ARG A 868 50.80 -78.36 -9.86
N ALA A 869 50.66 -78.78 -11.11
CA ALA A 869 50.41 -80.17 -11.45
C ALA A 869 51.61 -81.07 -11.13
N GLU A 870 52.84 -80.58 -11.35
CA GLU A 870 54.07 -81.26 -10.97
C GLU A 870 54.19 -81.35 -9.45
N TYR A 871 53.97 -80.24 -8.72
CA TYR A 871 53.94 -80.23 -7.25
C TYR A 871 52.89 -81.18 -6.67
N GLU A 872 51.68 -81.20 -7.21
CA GLU A 872 50.63 -82.09 -6.72
C GLU A 872 51.00 -83.58 -6.93
N ALA A 873 51.80 -83.88 -7.96
CA ALA A 873 52.32 -85.21 -8.27
C ALA A 873 53.56 -85.63 -7.45
N THR A 874 54.18 -84.73 -6.69
CA THR A 874 55.32 -85.09 -5.84
C THR A 874 54.90 -85.94 -4.64
N THR A 875 55.85 -86.74 -4.15
CA THR A 875 55.64 -87.71 -3.07
C THR A 875 55.69 -87.07 -1.69
N TRP A 876 56.77 -86.36 -1.39
CA TRP A 876 56.98 -85.72 -0.09
C TRP A 876 56.60 -84.25 -0.13
N LYS A 877 55.86 -83.78 0.87
CA LYS A 877 55.42 -82.39 0.96
C LYS A 877 55.71 -81.87 2.35
N TYR A 878 56.01 -80.58 2.47
CA TYR A 878 56.22 -79.93 3.75
C TYR A 878 55.04 -80.19 4.71
N ASN A 879 55.33 -80.22 6.01
CA ASN A 879 54.42 -80.55 7.10
C ASN A 879 53.68 -81.90 6.95
N ARG A 880 54.23 -82.83 6.15
CA ARG A 880 53.79 -84.23 6.08
C ARG A 880 54.84 -85.15 6.68
N ASP A 881 54.37 -86.26 7.21
CA ASP A 881 55.23 -87.33 7.73
C ASP A 881 56.08 -87.89 6.59
N VAL A 882 57.39 -87.81 6.75
CA VAL A 882 58.40 -88.35 5.84
C VAL A 882 59.12 -89.49 6.55
N ASP A 883 59.05 -90.68 5.96
CA ASP A 883 59.68 -91.88 6.51
C ASP A 883 61.07 -92.07 5.91
N ILE A 884 62.07 -92.07 6.79
CA ILE A 884 63.49 -92.31 6.47
C ILE A 884 63.91 -93.65 7.05
N ILE A 885 64.37 -94.55 6.19
CA ILE A 885 64.86 -95.88 6.55
C ILE A 885 66.39 -95.86 6.53
N LEU A 886 66.98 -96.14 7.69
CA LEU A 886 68.41 -96.42 7.85
C LEU A 886 68.60 -97.93 7.81
N SER A 887 69.19 -98.45 6.73
CA SER A 887 69.46 -99.89 6.54
C SER A 887 70.91 -100.24 6.85
N GLY A 888 71.33 -101.50 6.68
CA GLY A 888 72.74 -101.92 6.79
C GLY A 888 73.32 -101.95 8.21
N LEU A 889 72.45 -101.83 9.22
CA LEU A 889 72.84 -101.77 10.63
C LEU A 889 73.16 -103.16 11.19
N ASN A 890 74.08 -103.22 12.16
CA ASN A 890 74.35 -104.44 12.93
C ASN A 890 73.12 -104.88 13.73
N GLU A 891 72.87 -106.18 13.74
CA GLU A 891 71.81 -106.86 14.51
C GLU A 891 72.01 -106.73 16.03
N GLU A 892 70.90 -106.67 16.78
CA GLU A 892 70.86 -106.53 18.24
C GLU A 892 71.70 -105.37 18.83
N THR A 893 72.04 -104.37 18.02
CA THR A 893 72.95 -103.28 18.39
C THR A 893 72.15 -102.03 18.75
N ASP A 894 72.51 -101.39 19.86
CA ASP A 894 71.97 -100.10 20.26
C ASP A 894 72.63 -98.98 19.43
N TYR A 895 71.81 -98.14 18.80
CA TYR A 895 72.22 -96.93 18.10
C TYR A 895 71.79 -95.70 18.91
N PRO A 896 72.62 -95.25 19.88
CA PRO A 896 72.31 -94.08 20.69
C PRO A 896 72.52 -92.75 19.98
N TYR A 897 73.15 -92.74 18.80
CA TYR A 897 73.51 -91.53 18.06
C TYR A 897 72.85 -91.55 16.69
N ILE A 898 71.61 -91.06 16.61
CA ILE A 898 70.87 -90.90 15.35
C ILE A 898 70.65 -89.41 15.11
N TYR A 899 71.16 -88.88 14.01
CA TYR A 899 71.07 -87.47 13.65
C TYR A 899 70.36 -87.30 12.31
N CYS A 900 69.46 -86.32 12.22
CA CYS A 900 68.82 -85.91 10.98
C CYS A 900 69.05 -84.41 10.72
N TYR A 901 69.15 -84.05 9.44
CA TYR A 901 69.62 -82.76 8.96
C TYR A 901 68.85 -82.34 7.70
N ALA A 902 68.50 -81.06 7.59
CA ALA A 902 67.86 -80.47 6.40
C ALA A 902 68.58 -79.23 5.86
N GLU A 903 68.54 -79.06 4.54
CA GLU A 903 68.98 -77.86 3.81
C GLU A 903 67.84 -77.32 2.95
N ASP A 904 67.67 -76.00 3.03
CA ASP A 904 66.76 -75.15 2.26
C ASP A 904 67.13 -75.14 0.76
N ASP A 905 66.16 -74.95 -0.13
CA ASP A 905 66.36 -74.94 -1.58
C ASP A 905 66.80 -73.59 -2.15
N GLU A 906 66.67 -72.47 -1.43
CA GLU A 906 66.85 -71.13 -2.00
C GLU A 906 68.31 -70.63 -2.09
N LEU A 907 68.48 -69.51 -2.82
CA LEU A 907 69.71 -68.89 -3.36
C LEU A 907 70.93 -68.78 -2.41
N THR A 908 70.75 -68.97 -1.11
CA THR A 908 71.83 -69.26 -0.16
C THR A 908 71.37 -70.42 0.72
N PRO A 909 71.96 -71.63 0.63
CA PRO A 909 71.52 -72.78 1.41
C PRO A 909 71.53 -72.43 2.90
N ASN A 910 70.36 -72.11 3.44
CA ASN A 910 70.17 -71.99 4.86
C ASN A 910 69.99 -73.42 5.37
N ALA A 911 70.72 -73.77 6.42
CA ALA A 911 70.77 -75.14 6.90
C ALA A 911 70.37 -75.20 8.36
N MET A 912 69.83 -76.34 8.77
CA MET A 912 69.70 -76.64 10.20
C MET A 912 71.06 -76.50 10.89
N ILE A 913 71.07 -75.83 12.03
CA ILE A 913 72.29 -75.58 12.80
C ILE A 913 72.56 -76.75 13.77
N PHE A 914 73.83 -77.01 14.10
CA PHE A 914 74.17 -77.90 15.22
C PHE A 914 74.60 -77.04 16.41
N ASP A 915 73.85 -77.09 17.51
CA ASP A 915 74.19 -76.37 18.74
C ASP A 915 73.98 -77.27 19.97
N ASN A 916 75.08 -77.70 20.59
CA ASN A 916 75.06 -78.50 21.81
C ASN A 916 75.09 -77.65 23.10
N SER A 917 75.05 -76.31 22.98
CA SER A 917 75.24 -75.36 24.08
C SER A 917 73.95 -74.79 24.69
N GLY A 918 72.77 -75.21 24.21
CA GLY A 918 71.49 -74.98 24.89
C GLY A 918 70.38 -74.29 24.09
N ASN A 919 70.58 -73.95 22.81
CA ASN A 919 69.46 -73.55 21.95
C ASN A 919 68.66 -74.81 21.53
N SER A 920 67.70 -75.21 22.35
CA SER A 920 66.73 -76.25 22.01
C SER A 920 65.68 -75.68 21.05
N GLY A 921 65.50 -76.32 19.90
CA GLY A 921 64.46 -75.94 18.94
C GLY A 921 64.50 -76.81 17.68
N PRO A 922 63.42 -76.80 16.89
CA PRO A 922 63.27 -77.65 15.71
C PRO A 922 64.24 -77.30 14.57
N ARG A 923 64.97 -76.18 14.66
CA ARG A 923 66.06 -75.79 13.74
C ARG A 923 67.42 -76.40 14.10
N ASN A 924 67.52 -77.18 15.19
CA ASN A 924 68.78 -77.67 15.73
C ASN A 924 68.93 -79.20 15.60
N VAL A 925 69.95 -79.65 14.86
CA VAL A 925 70.30 -81.06 14.64
C VAL A 925 70.57 -81.81 15.96
N TYR A 926 71.15 -81.13 16.95
CA TYR A 926 71.42 -81.73 18.26
C TYR A 926 70.13 -82.01 19.04
N THR A 927 69.13 -81.14 18.90
CA THR A 927 67.81 -81.34 19.54
C THR A 927 67.10 -82.55 18.93
N MET A 928 67.16 -82.70 17.60
CA MET A 928 66.61 -83.84 16.89
C MET A 928 67.17 -85.18 17.40
N TRP A 929 68.48 -85.25 17.59
CA TRP A 929 69.11 -86.44 18.18
C TRP A 929 68.60 -86.77 19.58
N THR A 930 68.50 -85.75 20.45
CA THR A 930 67.99 -85.97 21.81
C THR A 930 66.53 -86.43 21.83
N GLU A 931 65.73 -86.04 20.83
CA GLU A 931 64.33 -86.46 20.69
C GLU A 931 64.19 -87.88 20.13
N ILE A 932 65.02 -88.28 19.16
CA ILE A 932 65.02 -89.65 18.60
C ILE A 932 65.47 -90.67 19.66
N GLY A 933 66.53 -90.36 20.42
CA GLY A 933 67.05 -91.23 21.46
C GLY A 933 67.73 -92.51 20.92
N THR A 934 67.86 -93.52 21.79
CA THR A 934 68.51 -94.80 21.45
C THR A 934 67.51 -95.80 20.90
N ILE A 935 67.81 -96.35 19.72
CA ILE A 935 67.02 -97.43 19.10
C ILE A 935 67.88 -98.69 18.96
N ARG A 936 67.34 -99.84 19.34
CA ARG A 936 67.99 -101.16 19.19
C ARG A 936 67.43 -101.90 17.98
N THR A 937 68.30 -102.48 17.15
CA THR A 937 67.87 -103.34 16.04
C THR A 937 67.33 -104.70 16.54
N LEU A 938 66.36 -105.28 15.80
CA LEU A 938 65.69 -106.54 16.18
C LEU A 938 66.60 -107.78 16.07
N ASP A 939 66.28 -108.86 16.79
CA ASP A 939 66.89 -110.21 16.66
C ASP A 939 66.24 -111.00 15.49
N ALA A 940 67.03 -111.76 14.74
CA ALA A 940 66.61 -112.59 13.61
C ALA A 940 65.71 -113.80 13.98
N LEU A 941 65.39 -114.04 15.26
CA LEU A 941 64.56 -115.17 15.70
C LEU A 941 63.30 -114.76 16.51
N ALA A 942 62.25 -114.32 15.81
CA ALA A 942 60.87 -114.64 16.20
C ALA A 942 59.91 -114.65 14.99
N PRO A 943 59.66 -115.82 14.36
CA PRO A 943 58.47 -116.04 13.57
C PRO A 943 57.28 -116.27 14.52
N GLY A 944 56.35 -115.30 14.58
CA GLY A 944 55.02 -115.49 15.18
C GLY A 944 54.57 -114.43 16.17
N ALA A 945 54.13 -113.28 15.65
CA ALA A 945 52.97 -112.53 16.14
C ALA A 945 52.34 -111.81 14.95
#